data_AF-A0A257MKZ2-F1
#
_entry.id   AF-A0A257MKZ2-F1
#
_cell.length_a   1.000
_cell.length_b   1.000
_cell.length_c   1.000
_cell.angle_alpha   90.00
_cell.angle_beta   90.00
_cell.angle_gamma   90.00
#
_symmetry.space_group_name_H-M   'P 1'
#
loop_
_entity.id
_entity.type
_entity.pdbx_description
1 polymer ?
#
loop_
_entity_poly.entity_id
_entity_poly.type
_entity_poly.pdbx_seq_one_letter_code
_entity_poly.pdbx_strand_id
1 'polypeptide(L)'
;MKLQYPLLLIFIISCIGQALAEDQPLERGIKGEIEDVILTGADDWHEAIAATPLAVWSEDNKTVRLPLLILPQEVQAGERNGWVEESDLQRYGAPALLSAFRSANISAITIHGSGEKVKDLAESAHKDGLKVYITAGLEVPRSVEKKASEELSKLPEAIDVMLAEAGLDLPQSSESGIDKSLLQVANPDIGGNATLYCPVNQGAKDNLYDHIEMLIDNYKVDGVVLYNFGFQDENYCYCNFCKEKFYQDTGTDLSKVNANSYNRERWKEWKQDQVMEIVNYARNITSDLGPVSLGVALDNPFDRAQGYNFARISQVADFMLISPLSAQEVGEVCLLSEKPVYVRLSDDYLAYILSTQNVEGAVKYMEDLKRFGASGLAFEYDVVHTPVWAELEPPSQAANWLLKQIGGESLAIGNVSWEYDKKLQANNSYDLAEKISRRWKSSPGAVIVGQNYSAALIAAPIASYLNWPILYVGETLPAETKAALERLGSRDAVLAEPISAAVKENLSLMNITWQEGSERLLIEEMKRRGESPDMVVYANSRDLSLLLPQSDPLVKRAFVEDLLVRTELSPSQVPAEEVGQIVRLNITLTNTGEETMHGVRLLDVFPMGRFIKWPRVDMGQFNVTDPYSGQPSDAVNSFLNGTLLRWSINRLDPGSSASLNADVELLYPMDSGWEERLDRGATAAYEGFSYNHTLKNLDDPPAINLTYPVWIYSGRTNISWELDQEAAYTAINLYSPDRGSGRLEITDIEPDKLYDVQVQMLTPGRWTFNIEAGDGAVRKTKNYTVDVLSNTQALNITAFSHTKVPRLSLLAPAAAAARRAALIDVARDPQQIDPSKEEEKLNQKVEEMEISPSYLMVVGDTGSMPFISTGLIQKVDEIMEYEIFRDYQLSLDDQNYSNVAVGRIMALSVYDASQLLARTLAYDQLNGSWKSNALVISSPPLSFPQSPIAISIRDYLLDAGLVVKDLRYEEATYQQAVSQMNNGQNIVTFNNHGSEDQWGLSDWSMMDSTLTADHVKELVLAPQTTTSDACVTANLKGYYLNVTGTRMYIPLKLEDSIALSFIRAGAVNYIGESSLSWIFLSEDFIKRFYQSLVYENATVGEASLDADNLYRLKFQGAENIKAISEYDEPLPEWDESISEMLNQTAYMDVMLGDPSFRPYLPQSPALPY
;
A
#
# COMPACT_ATOMS: atom_id res chain seq x y z
N MET A 1 -74.22 -14.37 -55.71
CA MET A 1 -72.83 -13.88 -55.70
C MET A 1 -71.96 -14.98 -55.06
N LYS A 2 -70.80 -15.39 -55.58
CA LYS A 2 -69.56 -14.67 -55.94
C LYS A 2 -68.75 -14.16 -54.73
N LEU A 3 -67.61 -14.83 -54.49
CA LEU A 3 -66.34 -14.44 -53.87
C LEU A 3 -66.35 -13.42 -52.72
N GLN A 4 -65.87 -13.83 -51.54
CA GLN A 4 -64.59 -13.34 -50.95
C GLN A 4 -64.29 -14.02 -49.59
N TYR A 5 -63.76 -15.24 -49.62
CA TYR A 5 -63.13 -15.93 -48.48
C TYR A 5 -61.95 -16.77 -48.99
N PRO A 6 -60.75 -16.16 -49.13
CA PRO A 6 -59.58 -16.84 -48.56
C PRO A 6 -58.53 -15.92 -47.90
N LEU A 7 -58.56 -14.59 -48.08
CA LEU A 7 -57.47 -13.73 -47.59
C LEU A 7 -57.44 -13.51 -46.07
N LEU A 8 -58.60 -13.43 -45.40
CA LEU A 8 -58.66 -13.02 -44.00
C LEU A 8 -58.06 -14.06 -43.04
N LEU A 9 -58.15 -15.36 -43.39
CA LEU A 9 -57.65 -16.44 -42.53
C LEU A 9 -56.11 -16.53 -42.55
N ILE A 10 -55.49 -16.20 -43.69
CA ILE A 10 -54.03 -16.20 -43.84
C ILE A 10 -53.41 -15.03 -43.05
N PHE A 11 -54.04 -13.86 -43.05
CA PHE A 11 -53.57 -12.72 -42.25
C PHE A 11 -53.65 -12.98 -40.74
N ILE A 12 -54.74 -13.58 -40.24
CA ILE A 12 -54.88 -13.87 -38.80
C ILE A 12 -53.86 -14.92 -38.34
N ILE A 13 -53.58 -15.96 -39.15
CA ILE A 13 -52.54 -16.95 -38.85
C ILE A 13 -51.14 -16.32 -38.91
N SER A 14 -50.89 -15.39 -39.86
CA SER A 14 -49.62 -14.66 -39.95
C SER A 14 -49.37 -13.75 -38.74
N CYS A 15 -50.39 -13.06 -38.22
CA CYS A 15 -50.24 -12.17 -37.06
C CYS A 15 -50.08 -12.93 -35.74
N ILE A 16 -50.72 -14.09 -35.57
CA ILE A 16 -50.52 -14.93 -34.38
C ILE A 16 -49.12 -15.58 -34.39
N GLY A 17 -48.57 -15.87 -35.57
CA GLY A 17 -47.20 -16.40 -35.73
C GLY A 17 -46.06 -15.43 -35.40
N GLN A 18 -46.33 -14.13 -35.22
CA GLN A 18 -45.30 -13.14 -34.84
C GLN A 18 -45.40 -12.71 -33.36
N ALA A 19 -46.53 -12.92 -32.70
CA ALA A 19 -46.74 -12.60 -31.28
C ALA A 19 -46.44 -13.78 -30.33
N LEU A 20 -45.72 -14.80 -30.81
CA LEU A 20 -45.29 -15.99 -30.06
C LEU A 20 -43.78 -16.29 -30.24
N ALA A 21 -43.03 -15.31 -30.76
CA ALA A 21 -41.61 -15.44 -31.07
C ALA A 21 -40.68 -14.71 -30.06
N GLU A 22 -41.21 -13.74 -29.30
CA GLU A 22 -40.45 -12.93 -28.34
C GLU A 22 -40.31 -13.61 -26.95
N ASP A 23 -41.04 -14.71 -26.71
CA ASP A 23 -41.13 -15.43 -25.44
C ASP A 23 -40.13 -16.61 -25.29
N GLN A 24 -39.32 -16.93 -26.31
CA GLN A 24 -38.39 -18.07 -26.24
C GLN A 24 -37.00 -17.67 -25.73
N PRO A 25 -36.42 -18.38 -24.75
CA PRO A 25 -35.04 -18.18 -24.33
C PRO A 25 -34.05 -18.57 -25.43
N LEU A 26 -32.90 -17.90 -25.49
CA LEU A 26 -31.89 -18.11 -26.54
C LEU A 26 -31.39 -19.56 -26.60
N GLU A 27 -31.20 -20.12 -27.80
CA GLU A 27 -30.61 -21.46 -27.93
C GLU A 27 -29.18 -21.48 -27.36
N ARG A 28 -28.81 -22.51 -26.59
CA ARG A 28 -27.43 -22.64 -26.05
C ARG A 28 -26.49 -23.28 -27.06
N GLY A 29 -25.20 -22.95 -26.96
CA GLY A 29 -24.15 -23.59 -27.79
C GLY A 29 -23.82 -25.03 -27.36
N ILE A 30 -23.04 -25.73 -28.19
CA ILE A 30 -22.66 -27.14 -27.98
C ILE A 30 -21.14 -27.29 -27.96
N LYS A 31 -20.60 -27.78 -26.84
CA LYS A 31 -19.16 -27.97 -26.61
C LYS A 31 -18.55 -29.11 -27.44
N GLY A 32 -17.27 -28.96 -27.75
CA GLY A 32 -16.39 -29.90 -28.45
C GLY A 32 -15.80 -30.96 -27.53
N GLU A 33 -14.53 -31.29 -27.77
CA GLU A 33 -13.63 -31.87 -26.77
C GLU A 33 -12.78 -30.72 -26.21
N ILE A 34 -12.60 -30.72 -24.90
CA ILE A 34 -11.96 -29.67 -24.10
C ILE A 34 -11.03 -30.34 -23.08
N GLU A 35 -9.95 -29.66 -22.76
CA GLU A 35 -8.99 -30.05 -21.72
C GLU A 35 -9.61 -29.92 -20.33
N ASP A 36 -9.05 -30.64 -19.35
CA ASP A 36 -9.58 -30.70 -17.98
C ASP A 36 -9.25 -29.45 -17.16
N VAL A 37 -8.12 -28.79 -17.47
CA VAL A 37 -7.64 -27.57 -16.80
C VAL A 37 -7.29 -26.49 -17.83
N ILE A 38 -7.70 -25.25 -17.57
CA ILE A 38 -7.38 -24.07 -18.39
C ILE A 38 -6.45 -23.13 -17.62
N LEU A 39 -5.35 -22.70 -18.24
CA LEU A 39 -4.40 -21.74 -17.69
C LEU A 39 -4.36 -20.49 -18.60
N THR A 40 -4.26 -19.28 -18.03
CA THR A 40 -4.08 -18.02 -18.79
C THR A 40 -2.99 -17.15 -18.19
N GLY A 41 -2.44 -16.23 -18.98
CA GLY A 41 -1.66 -15.12 -18.46
C GLY A 41 -2.52 -14.11 -17.69
N ALA A 42 -1.85 -13.10 -17.13
CA ALA A 42 -2.46 -11.87 -16.59
C ALA A 42 -2.06 -10.61 -17.39
N ASP A 43 -1.21 -10.77 -18.41
CA ASP A 43 -0.71 -9.74 -19.31
C ASP A 43 -1.76 -9.31 -20.35
N ASP A 44 -2.51 -10.24 -20.92
CA ASP A 44 -3.65 -9.94 -21.79
C ASP A 44 -5.01 -10.36 -21.18
N TRP A 45 -5.80 -9.38 -20.77
CA TRP A 45 -7.16 -9.58 -20.25
C TRP A 45 -8.09 -10.31 -21.22
N HIS A 46 -7.84 -10.23 -22.53
CA HIS A 46 -8.64 -10.93 -23.53
C HIS A 46 -8.62 -12.46 -23.33
N GLU A 47 -7.55 -12.99 -22.73
CA GLU A 47 -7.36 -14.41 -22.46
C GLU A 47 -8.28 -14.89 -21.34
N ALA A 48 -8.21 -14.30 -20.15
CA ALA A 48 -9.06 -14.65 -19.01
C ALA A 48 -10.56 -14.49 -19.35
N ILE A 49 -10.92 -13.43 -20.06
CA ILE A 49 -12.29 -13.21 -20.53
C ILE A 49 -12.73 -14.30 -21.51
N ALA A 50 -11.94 -14.62 -22.55
CA ALA A 50 -12.33 -15.63 -23.54
C ALA A 50 -12.25 -17.07 -22.99
N ALA A 51 -11.38 -17.31 -22.01
CA ALA A 51 -11.25 -18.57 -21.28
C ALA A 51 -12.41 -18.80 -20.29
N THR A 52 -13.02 -17.76 -19.74
CA THR A 52 -14.16 -17.86 -18.81
C THR A 52 -15.30 -18.73 -19.38
N PRO A 53 -15.92 -18.43 -20.54
CA PRO A 53 -16.94 -19.29 -21.13
C PRO A 53 -16.39 -20.60 -21.73
N LEU A 54 -15.05 -20.76 -21.82
CA LEU A 54 -14.44 -22.05 -22.17
C LEU A 54 -14.49 -23.01 -20.96
N ALA A 55 -13.99 -22.56 -19.81
CA ALA A 55 -13.87 -23.33 -18.57
C ALA A 55 -15.21 -23.47 -17.81
N VAL A 56 -16.08 -22.47 -17.89
CA VAL A 56 -17.32 -22.39 -17.11
C VAL A 56 -18.50 -22.13 -18.04
N TRP A 57 -19.52 -22.99 -18.04
CA TRP A 57 -20.73 -22.77 -18.85
C TRP A 57 -21.97 -23.40 -18.23
N SER A 58 -23.15 -22.90 -18.61
CA SER A 58 -24.42 -23.51 -18.22
C SER A 58 -24.90 -24.55 -19.23
N GLU A 59 -25.18 -25.76 -18.75
CA GLU A 59 -25.70 -26.89 -19.51
C GLU A 59 -26.90 -27.47 -18.76
N ASP A 60 -28.06 -27.52 -19.43
CA ASP A 60 -29.37 -27.67 -18.81
C ASP A 60 -29.52 -26.81 -17.53
N ASN A 61 -29.98 -27.40 -16.43
CA ASN A 61 -30.17 -26.71 -15.14
C ASN A 61 -28.91 -26.79 -14.25
N LYS A 62 -27.71 -26.88 -14.84
CA LYS A 62 -26.43 -26.92 -14.12
C LYS A 62 -25.40 -25.95 -14.69
N THR A 63 -24.39 -25.61 -13.90
CA THR A 63 -23.16 -24.97 -14.37
C THR A 63 -22.04 -25.99 -14.30
N VAL A 64 -21.38 -26.25 -15.42
CA VAL A 64 -20.14 -27.03 -15.47
C VAL A 64 -18.98 -26.08 -15.15
N ARG A 65 -18.02 -26.57 -14.35
CA ARG A 65 -16.90 -25.79 -13.83
C ARG A 65 -15.61 -26.61 -14.01
N LEU A 66 -14.78 -26.20 -14.96
CA LEU A 66 -13.39 -26.62 -15.05
C LEU A 66 -12.50 -25.64 -14.27
N PRO A 67 -11.41 -26.11 -13.64
CA PRO A 67 -10.41 -25.23 -13.05
C PRO A 67 -9.82 -24.26 -14.09
N LEU A 68 -9.97 -22.97 -13.83
CA LEU A 68 -9.35 -21.87 -14.56
C LEU A 68 -8.37 -21.18 -13.62
N LEU A 69 -7.09 -21.13 -14.00
CA LEU A 69 -6.03 -20.47 -13.24
C LEU A 69 -5.37 -19.38 -14.08
N ILE A 70 -5.33 -18.18 -13.50
CA ILE A 70 -4.46 -17.09 -13.94
C ILE A 70 -3.10 -17.33 -13.28
N LEU A 71 -2.02 -17.29 -14.06
CA LEU A 71 -0.66 -17.58 -13.61
C LEU A 71 0.34 -16.53 -14.18
N PRO A 72 1.50 -16.32 -13.52
CA PRO A 72 2.49 -15.37 -14.01
C PRO A 72 3.05 -15.75 -15.37
N GLN A 73 3.45 -14.73 -16.14
CA GLN A 73 4.15 -14.87 -17.42
C GLN A 73 5.63 -15.23 -17.22
N GLU A 74 6.31 -15.77 -18.24
CA GLU A 74 7.72 -16.20 -18.13
C GLU A 74 8.70 -15.03 -18.33
N VAL A 75 8.78 -14.13 -17.34
CA VAL A 75 9.57 -12.88 -17.44
C VAL A 75 11.07 -13.14 -17.60
N GLN A 76 11.63 -12.73 -18.73
CA GLN A 76 13.05 -12.87 -19.07
C GLN A 76 13.94 -11.81 -18.40
N ALA A 77 13.86 -11.68 -17.08
CA ALA A 77 14.65 -10.72 -16.29
C ALA A 77 16.17 -11.01 -16.26
N GLY A 78 16.60 -12.22 -16.60
CA GLY A 78 17.99 -12.67 -16.46
C GLY A 78 18.33 -13.12 -15.03
N GLU A 79 19.57 -12.89 -14.61
CA GLU A 79 20.02 -13.19 -13.24
C GLU A 79 19.39 -12.22 -12.22
N ARG A 80 19.10 -12.71 -11.00
CA ARG A 80 18.48 -11.92 -9.93
C ARG A 80 19.42 -11.80 -8.73
N ASN A 81 19.75 -10.57 -8.40
CA ASN A 81 20.49 -10.20 -7.19
C ASN A 81 19.60 -9.33 -6.28
N GLY A 82 19.88 -9.31 -4.98
CA GLY A 82 19.29 -8.36 -4.03
C GLY A 82 20.25 -7.21 -3.72
N TRP A 83 19.69 -6.08 -3.28
CA TRP A 83 20.37 -4.94 -2.68
C TRP A 83 19.67 -4.59 -1.36
N VAL A 84 20.44 -4.31 -0.31
CA VAL A 84 19.96 -3.99 1.04
C VAL A 84 20.65 -2.73 1.52
N GLU A 85 19.90 -1.70 1.87
CA GLU A 85 20.42 -0.52 2.58
C GLU A 85 20.45 -0.79 4.10
N GLU A 86 21.35 -0.14 4.84
CA GLU A 86 21.49 -0.39 6.28
C GLU A 86 20.21 -0.06 7.05
N SER A 87 19.40 0.88 6.57
CA SER A 87 18.05 1.20 7.04
C SER A 87 17.14 -0.02 7.11
N ASP A 88 17.14 -0.84 6.06
CA ASP A 88 16.18 -1.92 5.84
C ASP A 88 16.51 -3.08 6.79
N LEU A 89 17.81 -3.36 6.93
CA LEU A 89 18.35 -4.27 7.94
C LEU A 89 18.19 -3.73 9.38
N GLN A 90 18.14 -2.41 9.56
CA GLN A 90 17.88 -1.82 10.87
C GLN A 90 16.40 -1.94 11.27
N ARG A 91 15.46 -1.73 10.33
CA ARG A 91 13.99 -1.76 10.50
C ARG A 91 13.42 -3.18 10.50
N TYR A 92 13.64 -3.96 9.43
CA TYR A 92 12.99 -5.25 9.20
C TYR A 92 13.82 -6.45 9.72
N GLY A 93 15.15 -6.29 9.81
CA GLY A 93 16.05 -7.33 10.31
C GLY A 93 16.30 -8.48 9.32
N ALA A 94 17.33 -9.27 9.59
CA ALA A 94 17.82 -10.29 8.65
C ALA A 94 16.80 -11.37 8.22
N PRO A 95 15.89 -11.89 9.09
CA PRO A 95 14.96 -12.95 8.69
C PRO A 95 14.00 -12.53 7.56
N ALA A 96 13.37 -11.36 7.68
CA ALA A 96 12.43 -10.85 6.68
C ALA A 96 13.11 -10.58 5.33
N LEU A 97 14.27 -9.91 5.34
CA LEU A 97 15.10 -9.69 4.15
C LEU A 97 15.41 -11.00 3.40
N LEU A 98 15.83 -12.04 4.13
CA LEU A 98 16.22 -13.31 3.54
C LEU A 98 15.01 -14.16 3.09
N SER A 99 13.90 -14.11 3.82
CA SER A 99 12.62 -14.73 3.44
C SER A 99 12.14 -14.20 2.08
N ALA A 100 12.09 -12.87 1.95
CA ALA A 100 11.70 -12.15 0.74
C ALA A 100 12.63 -12.46 -0.46
N PHE A 101 13.96 -12.41 -0.26
CA PHE A 101 14.91 -12.78 -1.31
C PHE A 101 14.94 -14.28 -1.63
N ARG A 102 14.46 -15.15 -0.74
CA ARG A 102 14.31 -16.59 -1.04
C ARG A 102 13.12 -16.84 -1.97
N SER A 103 11.98 -16.15 -1.79
CA SER A 103 10.85 -16.25 -2.73
C SER A 103 11.18 -15.69 -4.12
N ALA A 104 12.05 -14.67 -4.16
CA ALA A 104 12.58 -14.06 -5.39
C ALA A 104 13.26 -15.02 -6.39
N ASN A 105 13.79 -16.15 -5.91
CA ASN A 105 14.90 -16.86 -6.56
C ASN A 105 16.10 -15.92 -6.82
N ILE A 106 16.46 -15.09 -5.84
CA ILE A 106 17.71 -14.29 -5.83
C ILE A 106 18.87 -15.22 -5.45
N SER A 107 20.04 -14.98 -6.05
CA SER A 107 21.22 -15.85 -5.90
C SER A 107 22.43 -15.18 -5.24
N ALA A 108 22.41 -13.85 -5.12
CA ALA A 108 23.42 -13.05 -4.44
C ALA A 108 22.81 -11.76 -3.89
N ILE A 109 23.32 -11.26 -2.77
CA ILE A 109 22.92 -9.97 -2.19
C ILE A 109 24.10 -9.00 -2.13
N THR A 110 23.82 -7.71 -2.31
CA THR A 110 24.76 -6.61 -2.06
C THR A 110 24.27 -5.79 -0.88
N ILE A 111 25.03 -5.73 0.21
CA ILE A 111 24.64 -5.00 1.41
C ILE A 111 25.39 -3.66 1.46
N HIS A 112 24.66 -2.55 1.56
CA HIS A 112 25.20 -1.22 1.80
C HIS A 112 25.07 -0.85 3.29
N GLY A 113 26.16 -0.99 4.04
CA GLY A 113 26.18 -0.68 5.47
C GLY A 113 27.43 -1.24 6.16
N SER A 114 27.51 -1.10 7.49
CA SER A 114 28.63 -1.57 8.28
C SER A 114 28.24 -2.04 9.70
N GLY A 115 29.13 -2.79 10.36
CA GLY A 115 28.95 -3.20 11.76
C GLY A 115 28.31 -4.58 11.93
N GLU A 116 28.12 -5.00 13.19
CA GLU A 116 27.73 -6.38 13.53
C GLU A 116 26.39 -6.81 12.90
N LYS A 117 25.38 -5.94 12.79
CA LYS A 117 24.11 -6.26 12.09
C LYS A 117 24.39 -6.76 10.65
N VAL A 118 25.26 -6.07 9.92
CA VAL A 118 25.63 -6.41 8.53
C VAL A 118 26.43 -7.72 8.47
N LYS A 119 27.28 -7.99 9.47
CA LYS A 119 27.97 -9.27 9.61
C LYS A 119 26.99 -10.42 9.90
N ASP A 120 26.01 -10.20 10.77
CA ASP A 120 25.02 -11.21 11.14
C ASP A 120 24.06 -11.52 9.97
N LEU A 121 23.74 -10.52 9.13
CA LEU A 121 23.05 -10.73 7.85
C LEU A 121 23.92 -11.56 6.89
N ALA A 122 25.20 -11.22 6.72
CA ALA A 122 26.12 -11.96 5.84
C ALA A 122 26.26 -13.43 6.28
N GLU A 123 26.53 -13.67 7.56
CA GLU A 123 26.59 -15.02 8.14
C GLU A 123 25.28 -15.79 7.98
N SER A 124 24.13 -15.13 7.85
CA SER A 124 22.82 -15.77 7.69
C SER A 124 22.49 -16.06 6.22
N ALA A 125 22.76 -15.12 5.32
CA ALA A 125 22.66 -15.31 3.87
C ALA A 125 23.53 -16.48 3.37
N HIS A 126 24.72 -16.67 3.94
CA HIS A 126 25.58 -17.84 3.64
C HIS A 126 24.99 -19.17 4.09
N LYS A 127 24.19 -19.22 5.17
CA LYS A 127 23.50 -20.45 5.62
C LYS A 127 22.38 -20.83 4.64
N ASP A 128 21.74 -19.83 4.04
CA ASP A 128 20.72 -19.97 3.00
C ASP A 128 21.30 -20.24 1.60
N GLY A 129 22.63 -20.18 1.44
CA GLY A 129 23.32 -20.47 0.18
C GLY A 129 23.41 -19.31 -0.80
N LEU A 130 23.07 -18.09 -0.38
CA LEU A 130 23.27 -16.86 -1.15
C LEU A 130 24.75 -16.46 -1.14
N LYS A 131 25.24 -15.89 -2.25
CA LYS A 131 26.51 -15.13 -2.22
C LYS A 131 26.30 -13.78 -1.54
N VAL A 132 27.30 -13.33 -0.79
CA VAL A 132 27.26 -12.03 -0.11
C VAL A 132 28.35 -11.11 -0.65
N TYR A 133 27.93 -9.97 -1.17
CA TYR A 133 28.79 -8.83 -1.44
C TYR A 133 28.47 -7.70 -0.46
N ILE A 134 29.48 -6.91 -0.06
CA ILE A 134 29.29 -5.71 0.76
C ILE A 134 29.91 -4.52 0.05
N THR A 135 29.28 -3.34 0.14
CA THR A 135 29.81 -2.13 -0.48
C THR A 135 30.99 -1.57 0.30
N ALA A 136 32.01 -1.03 -0.39
CA ALA A 136 33.08 -0.23 0.20
C ALA A 136 33.23 1.10 -0.56
N GLY A 137 33.30 2.22 0.17
CA GLY A 137 33.23 3.55 -0.42
C GLY A 137 34.01 4.62 0.34
N LEU A 138 33.94 5.86 -0.15
CA LEU A 138 34.53 7.05 0.50
C LEU A 138 33.47 7.93 1.16
N GLU A 139 32.30 7.37 1.46
CA GLU A 139 31.28 8.06 2.23
C GLU A 139 31.75 8.35 3.65
N VAL A 140 31.31 9.49 4.18
CA VAL A 140 31.51 9.80 5.60
C VAL A 140 30.60 8.89 6.41
N PRO A 141 31.11 8.07 7.34
CA PRO A 141 30.30 7.15 8.11
C PRO A 141 29.16 7.89 8.84
N ARG A 142 27.92 7.42 8.64
CA ARG A 142 26.74 7.92 9.36
C ARG A 142 26.76 7.38 10.79
N SER A 143 27.60 7.95 11.65
CA SER A 143 27.68 7.57 13.06
C SER A 143 26.38 7.96 13.79
N VAL A 144 25.51 6.98 14.05
CA VAL A 144 24.32 7.15 14.87
C VAL A 144 24.73 7.47 16.32
N GLU A 145 24.30 8.60 16.86
CA GLU A 145 24.66 9.09 18.19
C GLU A 145 23.44 9.46 19.05
N LYS A 146 23.56 9.25 20.37
CA LYS A 146 22.44 9.30 21.32
C LYS A 146 22.42 10.50 22.28
N LYS A 147 21.24 11.15 22.30
CA LYS A 147 20.44 11.84 23.35
C LYS A 147 19.09 12.22 22.63
N ALA A 148 18.21 13.18 22.93
CA ALA A 148 18.13 14.31 23.85
C ALA A 148 17.67 13.91 25.28
N SER A 149 18.41 13.01 25.93
CA SER A 149 18.02 12.46 27.24
C SER A 149 18.27 13.43 28.40
N GLU A 150 17.35 14.38 28.55
CA GLU A 150 16.91 14.89 29.85
C GLU A 150 15.43 15.35 29.77
N GLU A 151 15.01 16.02 28.69
CA GLU A 151 13.59 16.41 28.48
C GLU A 151 12.73 15.33 27.80
N LEU A 152 13.26 14.56 26.84
CA LEU A 152 12.54 13.47 26.17
C LEU A 152 12.47 12.15 26.99
N SER A 153 12.80 12.20 28.28
CA SER A 153 12.75 11.06 29.22
C SER A 153 11.33 10.59 29.60
N LYS A 154 10.34 10.89 28.74
CA LYS A 154 8.90 10.67 28.90
C LYS A 154 8.19 10.32 27.58
N LEU A 155 8.93 9.98 26.53
CA LEU A 155 8.34 9.41 25.32
C LEU A 155 7.62 8.09 25.67
N PRO A 156 6.34 7.93 25.34
CA PRO A 156 5.67 6.64 25.36
C PRO A 156 6.21 5.74 24.25
N GLU A 157 6.21 4.43 24.45
CA GLU A 157 6.76 3.43 23.52
C GLU A 157 6.16 3.55 22.10
N ALA A 158 4.89 3.96 22.00
CA ALA A 158 4.22 4.26 20.73
C ALA A 158 4.94 5.31 19.85
N ILE A 159 5.59 6.33 20.44
CA ILE A 159 6.29 7.36 19.65
C ILE A 159 7.63 6.84 19.11
N ASP A 160 8.32 5.99 19.88
CA ASP A 160 9.54 5.33 19.39
C ASP A 160 9.23 4.36 18.23
N VAL A 161 8.08 3.66 18.28
CA VAL A 161 7.57 2.84 17.15
C VAL A 161 7.30 3.70 15.91
N MET A 162 6.63 4.85 16.06
CA MET A 162 6.36 5.76 14.93
C MET A 162 7.63 6.28 14.27
N LEU A 163 8.63 6.61 15.09
CA LEU A 163 9.91 7.08 14.60
C LEU A 163 10.64 5.97 13.84
N ALA A 164 10.57 4.71 14.28
CA ALA A 164 11.07 3.57 13.52
C ALA A 164 10.31 3.36 12.20
N GLU A 165 8.97 3.40 12.20
CA GLU A 165 8.15 3.24 10.98
C GLU A 165 8.31 4.38 9.97
N ALA A 166 8.64 5.58 10.43
CA ALA A 166 8.99 6.72 9.58
C ALA A 166 10.45 6.67 9.06
N GLY A 167 11.30 5.76 9.56
CA GLY A 167 12.74 5.73 9.27
C GLY A 167 13.55 6.85 9.95
N LEU A 168 13.06 7.35 11.09
CA LEU A 168 13.50 8.58 11.76
C LEU A 168 14.06 8.34 13.16
N ASP A 169 15.18 7.63 13.27
CA ASP A 169 15.92 7.46 14.53
C ASP A 169 16.23 8.79 15.23
N LEU A 170 15.92 8.89 16.54
CA LEU A 170 16.15 10.07 17.39
C LEU A 170 17.65 10.42 17.54
N PRO A 171 18.17 11.53 16.96
CA PRO A 171 19.59 11.84 17.00
C PRO A 171 19.94 12.91 18.04
N GLN A 172 21.12 12.80 18.64
CA GLN A 172 21.89 13.97 19.08
C GLN A 172 23.39 13.72 18.92
N SER A 173 24.11 14.76 18.52
CA SER A 173 25.45 14.65 17.93
C SER A 173 26.63 14.91 18.87
N SER A 174 27.78 14.41 18.44
CA SER A 174 29.10 15.03 18.62
C SER A 174 29.89 14.89 17.31
N GLU A 175 30.47 15.98 16.80
CA GLU A 175 31.36 15.92 15.62
C GLU A 175 32.75 15.32 15.98
N SER A 176 32.79 14.21 16.72
CA SER A 176 34.01 13.65 17.30
C SER A 176 34.69 12.58 16.43
N GLY A 177 33.96 11.95 15.50
CA GLY A 177 34.48 10.90 14.61
C GLY A 177 34.86 11.34 13.19
N ILE A 178 34.30 12.46 12.69
CA ILE A 178 34.52 12.90 11.30
C ILE A 178 35.82 13.70 11.21
N ASP A 179 36.86 13.12 10.60
CA ASP A 179 38.07 13.89 10.26
C ASP A 179 37.79 14.82 9.08
N LYS A 180 37.47 16.08 9.41
CA LYS A 180 37.21 17.15 8.44
C LYS A 180 38.42 17.50 7.55
N SER A 181 39.62 16.97 7.82
CA SER A 181 40.79 17.11 6.93
C SER A 181 40.78 16.09 5.78
N LEU A 182 40.03 15.00 5.90
CA LEU A 182 39.87 13.98 4.85
C LEU A 182 38.76 14.32 3.84
N LEU A 183 37.82 15.20 4.20
CA LEU A 183 36.66 15.58 3.37
C LEU A 183 37.04 16.18 2.01
N GLN A 184 36.14 16.03 1.05
CA GLN A 184 36.19 16.84 -0.16
C GLN A 184 35.91 18.33 0.15
N VAL A 185 36.31 19.22 -0.75
CA VAL A 185 36.13 20.67 -0.61
C VAL A 185 35.54 21.22 -1.89
N ALA A 186 34.46 21.98 -1.77
CA ALA A 186 33.77 22.59 -2.89
C ALA A 186 34.64 23.63 -3.62
N ASN A 187 34.29 23.93 -4.87
CA ASN A 187 34.81 25.11 -5.57
C ASN A 187 34.51 26.39 -4.75
N PRO A 188 35.51 27.18 -4.33
CA PRO A 188 35.30 28.37 -3.50
C PRO A 188 34.46 29.46 -4.17
N ASP A 189 34.34 29.46 -5.50
CA ASP A 189 33.50 30.42 -6.24
C ASP A 189 32.00 30.04 -6.26
N ILE A 190 31.65 28.83 -5.77
CA ILE A 190 30.28 28.27 -5.79
C ILE A 190 29.80 27.95 -4.38
N GLY A 191 30.67 27.40 -3.53
CA GLY A 191 30.32 26.85 -2.22
C GLY A 191 29.64 25.47 -2.30
N GLY A 192 29.36 24.90 -1.13
CA GLY A 192 28.77 23.57 -0.98
C GLY A 192 29.36 22.78 0.19
N ASN A 193 28.60 21.81 0.69
CA ASN A 193 29.03 20.89 1.75
C ASN A 193 29.45 19.55 1.15
N ALA A 194 30.52 18.97 1.68
CA ALA A 194 30.99 17.66 1.24
C ALA A 194 30.35 16.52 2.04
N THR A 195 29.89 15.49 1.33
CA THR A 195 29.36 14.22 1.89
C THR A 195 30.34 13.05 1.76
N LEU A 196 31.39 13.22 0.97
CA LEU A 196 32.43 12.21 0.72
C LEU A 196 33.81 12.66 1.23
N TYR A 197 34.63 11.70 1.63
CA TYR A 197 36.07 11.83 1.76
C TYR A 197 36.76 11.94 0.39
N CYS A 198 37.99 12.44 0.40
CA CYS A 198 38.72 12.78 -0.82
C CYS A 198 39.46 11.57 -1.43
N PRO A 199 39.15 11.12 -2.65
CA PRO A 199 39.81 9.97 -3.30
C PRO A 199 41.31 10.16 -3.59
N VAL A 200 41.83 11.36 -3.37
CA VAL A 200 43.24 11.73 -3.57
C VAL A 200 44.00 11.77 -2.25
N ASN A 201 43.31 11.87 -1.10
CA ASN A 201 43.94 11.88 0.20
C ASN A 201 44.35 10.44 0.56
N GLN A 202 45.64 10.22 0.86
CA GLN A 202 46.15 8.89 1.13
C GLN A 202 45.49 8.26 2.37
N GLY A 203 45.25 9.01 3.45
CA GLY A 203 44.58 8.46 4.65
C GLY A 203 43.12 8.06 4.41
N ALA A 204 42.43 8.71 3.46
CA ALA A 204 41.09 8.28 3.05
C ALA A 204 41.13 6.99 2.22
N LYS A 205 42.14 6.83 1.34
CA LYS A 205 42.38 5.59 0.60
C LYS A 205 42.80 4.44 1.51
N ASP A 206 43.70 4.69 2.47
CA ASP A 206 44.18 3.71 3.44
C ASP A 206 42.99 3.17 4.28
N ASN A 207 42.15 4.06 4.82
CA ASN A 207 40.91 3.67 5.53
C ASN A 207 39.96 2.80 4.68
N LEU A 208 39.80 3.11 3.39
CA LEU A 208 39.00 2.31 2.46
C LEU A 208 39.63 0.92 2.24
N TYR A 209 40.95 0.85 2.06
CA TYR A 209 41.65 -0.42 1.85
C TYR A 209 41.61 -1.30 3.10
N ASP A 210 41.89 -0.75 4.28
CA ASP A 210 41.75 -1.43 5.57
C ASP A 210 40.32 -1.97 5.77
N HIS A 211 39.29 -1.24 5.30
CA HIS A 211 37.90 -1.71 5.33
C HIS A 211 37.63 -2.86 4.34
N ILE A 212 38.18 -2.81 3.13
CA ILE A 212 38.10 -3.93 2.15
C ILE A 212 38.76 -5.19 2.71
N GLU A 213 39.95 -5.07 3.33
CA GLU A 213 40.62 -6.19 4.00
C GLU A 213 39.77 -6.73 5.16
N MET A 214 39.20 -5.84 5.99
CA MET A 214 38.31 -6.18 7.10
C MET A 214 37.06 -6.98 6.66
N LEU A 215 36.40 -6.57 5.56
CA LEU A 215 35.23 -7.29 5.02
C LEU A 215 35.61 -8.72 4.57
N ILE A 216 36.72 -8.86 3.83
CA ILE A 216 37.19 -10.15 3.33
C ILE A 216 37.62 -11.06 4.48
N ASP A 217 38.35 -10.53 5.46
CA ASP A 217 38.99 -11.36 6.47
C ASP A 217 38.15 -11.60 7.75
N ASN A 218 37.22 -10.70 8.10
CA ASN A 218 36.34 -10.87 9.26
C ASN A 218 34.90 -11.25 8.90
N TYR A 219 34.31 -10.67 7.84
CA TYR A 219 32.92 -10.93 7.44
C TYR A 219 32.83 -12.09 6.42
N LYS A 220 33.97 -12.51 5.84
CA LYS A 220 34.12 -13.65 4.91
C LYS A 220 33.23 -13.58 3.66
N VAL A 221 33.01 -12.38 3.14
CA VAL A 221 32.23 -12.08 1.93
C VAL A 221 32.76 -12.78 0.67
N ASP A 222 31.85 -13.08 -0.28
CA ASP A 222 32.18 -13.60 -1.62
C ASP A 222 32.75 -12.53 -2.56
N GLY A 223 32.68 -11.25 -2.16
CA GLY A 223 33.17 -10.11 -2.92
C GLY A 223 32.88 -8.76 -2.26
N VAL A 224 33.43 -7.71 -2.85
CA VAL A 224 33.26 -6.32 -2.41
C VAL A 224 32.84 -5.47 -3.60
N VAL A 225 31.87 -4.58 -3.40
CA VAL A 225 31.36 -3.65 -4.43
C VAL A 225 31.88 -2.25 -4.14
N LEU A 226 32.69 -1.67 -5.03
CA LEU A 226 33.07 -0.26 -4.88
C LEU A 226 31.85 0.63 -5.20
N TYR A 227 31.45 1.49 -4.27
CA TYR A 227 30.31 2.41 -4.39
C TYR A 227 30.69 3.75 -3.74
N ASN A 228 30.19 4.88 -4.25
CA ASN A 228 30.46 6.24 -3.75
C ASN A 228 31.94 6.51 -3.35
N PHE A 229 32.86 6.05 -4.21
CA PHE A 229 34.31 6.11 -4.03
C PHE A 229 34.98 7.17 -4.92
N GLY A 230 34.18 7.95 -5.64
CA GLY A 230 34.62 8.99 -6.56
C GLY A 230 34.74 10.40 -5.94
N PHE A 231 34.77 11.39 -6.82
CA PHE A 231 34.57 12.79 -6.46
C PHE A 231 33.06 13.09 -6.38
N GLN A 232 32.63 14.02 -5.53
CA GLN A 232 31.20 14.27 -5.31
C GLN A 232 30.47 14.82 -6.56
N ASP A 233 31.03 15.81 -7.25
CA ASP A 233 30.59 16.26 -8.57
C ASP A 233 31.71 17.01 -9.32
N GLU A 234 31.42 17.68 -10.46
CA GLU A 234 32.46 18.38 -11.24
C GLU A 234 33.09 19.58 -10.52
N ASN A 235 32.42 20.13 -9.51
CA ASN A 235 32.84 21.22 -8.64
C ASN A 235 33.63 20.74 -7.40
N TYR A 236 33.86 19.44 -7.26
CA TYR A 236 34.76 18.85 -6.26
C TYR A 236 35.94 18.12 -6.93
N CYS A 237 37.11 18.01 -6.31
CA CYS A 237 37.49 18.45 -4.97
C CYS A 237 38.65 19.47 -5.03
N TYR A 238 38.50 20.60 -4.32
CA TYR A 238 39.47 21.70 -4.26
C TYR A 238 40.27 21.71 -2.93
N CYS A 239 40.43 20.56 -2.26
CA CYS A 239 41.26 20.47 -1.05
C CYS A 239 42.76 20.63 -1.38
N ASN A 240 43.60 20.79 -0.35
CA ASN A 240 45.05 21.01 -0.56
C ASN A 240 45.73 19.79 -1.22
N PHE A 241 45.34 18.57 -0.85
CA PHE A 241 45.84 17.33 -1.48
C PHE A 241 45.57 17.31 -2.99
N CYS A 242 44.34 17.65 -3.42
CA CYS A 242 43.99 17.76 -4.84
C CYS A 242 44.77 18.89 -5.53
N LYS A 243 44.89 20.07 -4.92
CA LYS A 243 45.65 21.20 -5.48
C LYS A 243 47.11 20.83 -5.72
N GLU A 244 47.75 20.18 -4.74
CA GLU A 244 49.15 19.80 -4.81
C GLU A 244 49.38 18.66 -5.80
N LYS A 245 48.61 17.57 -5.75
CA LYS A 245 48.81 16.44 -6.67
C LYS A 245 48.39 16.75 -8.11
N PHE A 246 47.31 17.50 -8.34
CA PHE A 246 46.96 17.97 -9.69
C PHE A 246 48.07 18.86 -10.28
N TYR A 247 48.69 19.73 -9.48
CA TYR A 247 49.82 20.53 -9.94
C TYR A 247 51.08 19.68 -10.22
N GLN A 248 51.36 18.66 -9.41
CA GLN A 248 52.46 17.71 -9.64
C GLN A 248 52.27 16.88 -10.92
N ASP A 249 51.07 16.35 -11.15
CA ASP A 249 50.76 15.46 -12.27
C ASP A 249 50.52 16.20 -13.60
N THR A 250 50.12 17.48 -13.55
CA THR A 250 49.72 18.24 -14.76
C THR A 250 50.48 19.55 -15.00
N GLY A 251 51.24 20.06 -14.02
CA GLY A 251 51.82 21.40 -14.05
C GLY A 251 50.79 22.54 -14.02
N THR A 252 49.49 22.24 -13.87
CA THR A 252 48.39 23.21 -13.90
C THR A 252 47.91 23.52 -12.49
N ASP A 253 47.77 24.80 -12.20
CA ASP A 253 47.18 25.29 -10.96
C ASP A 253 45.66 25.03 -10.95
N LEU A 254 45.15 24.35 -9.93
CA LEU A 254 43.75 23.95 -9.84
C LEU A 254 42.78 25.15 -9.85
N SER A 255 43.20 26.33 -9.38
CA SER A 255 42.39 27.57 -9.50
C SER A 255 42.15 28.02 -10.94
N LYS A 256 42.84 27.40 -11.92
CA LYS A 256 42.82 27.76 -13.34
C LYS A 256 42.19 26.68 -14.22
N VAL A 257 41.51 25.66 -13.66
CA VAL A 257 40.81 24.64 -14.48
C VAL A 257 39.68 25.25 -15.32
N ASN A 258 38.98 26.25 -14.79
CA ASN A 258 37.91 26.96 -15.50
C ASN A 258 38.41 28.07 -16.46
N ALA A 259 39.72 28.28 -16.59
CA ALA A 259 40.26 29.36 -17.42
C ALA A 259 40.16 29.10 -18.93
N ASN A 260 40.03 27.84 -19.36
CA ASN A 260 39.80 27.43 -20.75
C ASN A 260 39.34 25.95 -20.81
N SER A 261 38.86 25.51 -21.98
CA SER A 261 38.37 24.14 -22.18
C SER A 261 39.44 23.06 -22.06
N TYR A 262 40.69 23.30 -22.46
CA TYR A 262 41.78 22.32 -22.33
C TYR A 262 42.12 22.02 -20.87
N ASN A 263 42.18 23.04 -20.02
CA ASN A 263 42.40 22.85 -18.58
C ASN A 263 41.23 22.11 -17.91
N ARG A 264 39.99 22.39 -18.35
CA ARG A 264 38.78 21.69 -17.86
C ARG A 264 38.75 20.23 -18.27
N GLU A 265 39.12 19.90 -19.51
CA GLU A 265 39.18 18.50 -19.94
C GLU A 265 40.29 17.74 -19.21
N ARG A 266 41.48 18.34 -19.09
CA ARG A 266 42.59 17.74 -18.34
C ARG A 266 42.28 17.52 -16.85
N TRP A 267 41.40 18.34 -16.25
CA TRP A 267 40.84 18.09 -14.92
C TRP A 267 39.93 16.86 -14.90
N LYS A 268 39.04 16.71 -15.89
CA LYS A 268 38.17 15.52 -16.02
C LYS A 268 38.98 14.25 -16.28
N GLU A 269 40.01 14.30 -17.12
CA GLU A 269 40.94 13.17 -17.36
C GLU A 269 41.68 12.77 -16.07
N TRP A 270 42.29 13.74 -15.37
CA TRP A 270 43.03 13.46 -14.14
C TRP A 270 42.14 12.86 -13.04
N LYS A 271 40.91 13.35 -12.87
CA LYS A 271 39.95 12.75 -11.92
C LYS A 271 39.67 11.27 -12.22
N GLN A 272 39.62 10.89 -13.50
CA GLN A 272 39.47 9.48 -13.90
C GLN A 272 40.69 8.63 -13.58
N ASP A 273 41.90 9.14 -13.77
CA ASP A 273 43.11 8.41 -13.37
C ASP A 273 43.19 8.22 -11.85
N GLN A 274 42.79 9.21 -11.06
CA GLN A 274 42.74 9.10 -9.59
C GLN A 274 41.71 8.06 -9.09
N VAL A 275 40.51 8.03 -9.68
CA VAL A 275 39.51 7.01 -9.37
C VAL A 275 39.98 5.62 -9.80
N MET A 276 40.71 5.51 -10.92
CA MET A 276 41.30 4.23 -11.34
C MET A 276 42.46 3.76 -10.44
N GLU A 277 43.16 4.62 -9.70
CA GLU A 277 44.12 4.16 -8.67
C GLU A 277 43.42 3.28 -7.63
N ILE A 278 42.23 3.70 -7.16
CA ILE A 278 41.43 2.98 -6.16
C ILE A 278 40.95 1.62 -6.69
N VAL A 279 40.35 1.59 -7.89
CA VAL A 279 39.82 0.34 -8.49
C VAL A 279 40.93 -0.69 -8.72
N ASN A 280 42.11 -0.27 -9.19
CA ASN A 280 43.24 -1.18 -9.36
C ASN A 280 43.80 -1.70 -8.03
N TYR A 281 43.82 -0.87 -6.97
CA TYR A 281 44.30 -1.31 -5.66
C TYR A 281 43.33 -2.28 -4.99
N ALA A 282 42.02 -1.98 -5.01
CA ALA A 282 40.97 -2.91 -4.56
C ALA A 282 41.02 -4.25 -5.31
N ARG A 283 41.40 -4.25 -6.60
CA ARG A 283 41.59 -5.48 -7.37
C ARG A 283 42.78 -6.33 -6.90
N ASN A 284 43.85 -5.70 -6.42
CA ASN A 284 44.97 -6.42 -5.83
C ASN A 284 44.53 -7.08 -4.52
N ILE A 285 43.89 -6.35 -3.60
CA ILE A 285 43.39 -6.88 -2.32
C ILE A 285 42.47 -8.09 -2.54
N THR A 286 41.47 -7.95 -3.42
CA THR A 286 40.50 -9.01 -3.78
C THR A 286 41.11 -10.18 -4.58
N SER A 287 42.39 -10.09 -4.97
CA SER A 287 43.15 -11.19 -5.57
C SER A 287 44.12 -11.85 -4.59
N ASP A 288 44.72 -11.06 -3.69
CA ASP A 288 45.85 -11.47 -2.85
C ASP A 288 45.41 -12.12 -1.52
N LEU A 289 44.33 -11.64 -0.87
CA LEU A 289 43.81 -12.24 0.38
C LEU A 289 43.01 -13.53 0.14
N GLY A 290 42.54 -13.73 -1.08
CA GLY A 290 41.71 -14.84 -1.53
C GLY A 290 40.87 -14.37 -2.73
N PRO A 291 40.63 -15.22 -3.75
CA PRO A 291 39.99 -14.79 -5.00
C PRO A 291 38.48 -14.56 -4.81
N VAL A 292 38.14 -13.38 -4.30
CA VAL A 292 36.78 -12.88 -4.12
C VAL A 292 36.42 -11.92 -5.26
N SER A 293 35.13 -11.71 -5.49
CA SER A 293 34.65 -10.91 -6.62
C SER A 293 34.85 -9.41 -6.37
N LEU A 294 35.35 -8.66 -7.36
CA LEU A 294 35.32 -7.20 -7.32
C LEU A 294 34.14 -6.68 -8.14
N GLY A 295 33.08 -6.19 -7.50
CA GLY A 295 32.01 -5.45 -8.16
C GLY A 295 32.28 -3.94 -8.13
N VAL A 296 31.59 -3.18 -8.99
CA VAL A 296 31.56 -1.71 -8.90
C VAL A 296 30.15 -1.21 -9.22
N ALA A 297 29.58 -0.39 -8.33
CA ALA A 297 28.27 0.26 -8.49
C ALA A 297 28.46 1.75 -8.85
N LEU A 298 27.76 2.22 -9.89
CA LEU A 298 27.88 3.57 -10.46
C LEU A 298 26.49 4.13 -10.83
N ASP A 299 26.19 5.38 -10.48
CA ASP A 299 24.88 5.99 -10.80
C ASP A 299 24.62 6.04 -12.31
N ASN A 300 25.30 6.96 -13.01
CA ASN A 300 25.20 7.12 -14.45
C ASN A 300 26.53 6.71 -15.11
N PRO A 301 26.62 5.56 -15.79
CA PRO A 301 27.85 5.10 -16.45
C PRO A 301 28.37 6.00 -17.58
N PHE A 302 27.59 6.98 -18.06
CA PHE A 302 28.07 8.02 -18.99
C PHE A 302 28.65 9.24 -18.28
N ASP A 303 28.26 9.53 -17.04
CA ASP A 303 28.77 10.69 -16.33
C ASP A 303 30.26 10.54 -15.97
N ARG A 304 30.96 11.68 -16.01
CA ARG A 304 32.37 11.84 -15.68
C ARG A 304 32.59 12.90 -14.59
N ALA A 305 31.53 13.53 -14.05
CA ALA A 305 31.63 14.52 -12.98
C ALA A 305 32.26 13.93 -11.71
N GLN A 306 31.82 12.73 -11.32
CA GLN A 306 32.41 11.97 -10.20
C GLN A 306 33.78 11.34 -10.51
N GLY A 307 34.24 11.39 -11.76
CA GLY A 307 35.52 10.80 -12.19
C GLY A 307 35.44 9.32 -12.58
N TYR A 308 34.28 8.66 -12.55
CA TYR A 308 34.17 7.28 -13.03
C TYR A 308 34.39 7.18 -14.55
N ASN A 309 35.19 6.21 -15.00
CA ASN A 309 35.30 5.87 -16.42
C ASN A 309 34.84 4.42 -16.61
N PHE A 310 33.56 4.24 -16.92
CA PHE A 310 32.93 2.91 -17.01
C PHE A 310 33.76 1.91 -17.82
N ALA A 311 34.19 2.29 -19.04
CA ALA A 311 34.91 1.41 -19.97
C ALA A 311 36.35 1.05 -19.53
N ARG A 312 36.92 1.75 -18.55
CA ARG A 312 38.19 1.37 -17.89
C ARG A 312 37.94 0.54 -16.63
N ILE A 313 36.86 0.81 -15.91
CA ILE A 313 36.47 0.12 -14.68
C ILE A 313 35.98 -1.31 -15.00
N SER A 314 35.15 -1.47 -16.05
CA SER A 314 34.60 -2.75 -16.52
C SER A 314 35.66 -3.77 -16.96
N GLN A 315 36.89 -3.33 -17.24
CA GLN A 315 38.03 -4.18 -17.60
C GLN A 315 38.76 -4.76 -16.38
N VAL A 316 38.53 -4.19 -15.18
CA VAL A 316 39.22 -4.54 -13.93
C VAL A 316 38.29 -5.28 -12.97
N ALA A 317 37.02 -4.84 -12.90
CA ALA A 317 35.96 -5.48 -12.13
C ALA A 317 35.59 -6.89 -12.68
N ASP A 318 34.89 -7.67 -11.87
CA ASP A 318 34.24 -8.91 -12.27
C ASP A 318 32.78 -8.74 -12.67
N PHE A 319 32.12 -7.70 -12.17
CA PHE A 319 30.80 -7.26 -12.62
C PHE A 319 30.57 -5.77 -12.34
N MET A 320 29.60 -5.20 -13.04
CA MET A 320 29.15 -3.82 -12.89
C MET A 320 27.71 -3.79 -12.39
N LEU A 321 27.41 -2.86 -11.49
CA LEU A 321 26.07 -2.43 -11.10
C LEU A 321 25.89 -0.99 -11.60
N ILE A 322 24.75 -0.71 -12.23
CA ILE A 322 24.39 0.64 -12.69
C ILE A 322 22.98 1.03 -12.25
N SER A 323 22.72 2.31 -11.99
CA SER A 323 21.36 2.78 -11.78
C SER A 323 20.56 2.76 -13.11
N PRO A 324 19.21 2.84 -13.07
CA PRO A 324 18.40 2.63 -14.26
C PRO A 324 18.57 3.70 -15.33
N LEU A 325 18.66 3.26 -16.58
CA LEU A 325 18.71 4.07 -17.80
C LEU A 325 17.69 3.54 -18.81
N SER A 326 17.48 4.20 -19.95
CA SER A 326 16.67 3.57 -21.01
C SER A 326 17.34 2.27 -21.50
N ALA A 327 16.55 1.28 -21.93
CA ALA A 327 17.11 -0.03 -22.28
C ALA A 327 18.12 0.06 -23.46
N GLN A 328 17.94 1.03 -24.37
CA GLN A 328 18.91 1.32 -25.43
C GLN A 328 20.25 1.85 -24.86
N GLU A 329 20.20 2.78 -23.89
CA GLU A 329 21.38 3.28 -23.19
C GLU A 329 22.11 2.17 -22.42
N VAL A 330 21.38 1.27 -21.75
CA VAL A 330 21.99 0.08 -21.12
C VAL A 330 22.65 -0.82 -22.16
N GLY A 331 22.08 -0.95 -23.36
CA GLY A 331 22.73 -1.63 -24.48
C GLY A 331 24.05 -0.98 -24.90
N GLU A 332 24.11 0.35 -24.97
CA GLU A 332 25.36 1.09 -25.23
C GLU A 332 26.41 0.90 -24.12
N VAL A 333 25.98 0.79 -22.85
CA VAL A 333 26.84 0.49 -21.71
C VAL A 333 27.35 -0.97 -21.75
N CYS A 334 26.50 -1.93 -22.08
CA CYS A 334 26.87 -3.35 -22.20
C CYS A 334 27.89 -3.58 -23.33
N LEU A 335 27.83 -2.81 -24.42
CA LEU A 335 28.86 -2.83 -25.47
C LEU A 335 30.24 -2.32 -25.02
N LEU A 336 30.35 -1.74 -23.83
CA LEU A 336 31.60 -1.29 -23.20
C LEU A 336 32.10 -2.25 -22.10
N SER A 337 31.52 -3.45 -21.97
CA SER A 337 31.86 -4.43 -20.94
C SER A 337 31.86 -5.86 -21.49
N GLU A 338 32.97 -6.59 -21.33
CA GLU A 338 32.98 -8.06 -21.49
C GLU A 338 32.54 -8.78 -20.19
N LYS A 339 32.28 -8.01 -19.11
CA LYS A 339 31.86 -8.47 -17.79
C LYS A 339 30.36 -8.27 -17.58
N PRO A 340 29.70 -9.08 -16.74
CA PRO A 340 28.30 -8.88 -16.37
C PRO A 340 27.95 -7.45 -15.96
N VAL A 341 26.82 -6.97 -16.48
CA VAL A 341 26.23 -5.68 -16.10
C VAL A 341 24.84 -5.95 -15.56
N TYR A 342 24.59 -5.50 -14.33
CA TYR A 342 23.31 -5.57 -13.65
C TYR A 342 22.75 -4.16 -13.46
N VAL A 343 21.44 -4.00 -13.59
CA VAL A 343 20.77 -2.72 -13.28
C VAL A 343 20.19 -2.80 -11.86
N ARG A 344 20.57 -1.87 -10.97
CA ARG A 344 19.91 -1.68 -9.66
C ARG A 344 18.54 -1.06 -9.92
N LEU A 345 17.47 -1.80 -9.68
CA LEU A 345 16.12 -1.25 -9.61
C LEU A 345 15.87 -0.83 -8.16
N SER A 346 15.84 0.48 -7.93
CA SER A 346 15.43 1.08 -6.66
C SER A 346 13.94 1.39 -6.64
N ASP A 347 13.38 1.48 -5.44
CA ASP A 347 11.97 1.81 -5.23
C ASP A 347 11.58 3.16 -5.83
N ASP A 348 12.40 4.20 -5.68
CA ASP A 348 12.21 5.49 -6.36
C ASP A 348 12.02 5.33 -7.88
N TYR A 349 12.79 4.45 -8.53
CA TYR A 349 12.67 4.28 -9.98
C TYR A 349 11.42 3.48 -10.36
N LEU A 350 11.10 2.43 -9.60
CA LEU A 350 9.92 1.62 -9.84
C LEU A 350 8.63 2.40 -9.53
N ALA A 351 8.56 3.17 -8.44
CA ALA A 351 7.42 4.00 -8.08
C ALA A 351 7.24 5.22 -9.00
N TYR A 352 8.30 6.00 -9.27
CA TYR A 352 8.15 7.27 -9.98
C TYR A 352 8.37 7.22 -11.50
N ILE A 353 9.12 6.25 -12.04
CA ILE A 353 9.45 6.19 -13.48
C ILE A 353 8.73 5.07 -14.21
N LEU A 354 8.73 3.85 -13.65
CA LEU A 354 7.98 2.73 -14.23
C LEU A 354 6.51 2.72 -13.78
N SER A 355 6.26 3.24 -12.57
CA SER A 355 5.10 3.05 -11.71
C SER A 355 4.94 1.61 -11.19
N THR A 356 4.86 1.47 -9.86
CA THR A 356 4.46 0.22 -9.16
C THR A 356 3.14 -0.34 -9.70
N GLN A 357 2.29 0.54 -10.23
CA GLN A 357 0.98 0.25 -10.77
C GLN A 357 0.98 -0.21 -12.24
N ASN A 358 2.04 0.09 -13.00
CA ASN A 358 2.18 -0.24 -14.42
C ASN A 358 3.08 -1.48 -14.58
N VAL A 359 2.55 -2.60 -14.07
CA VAL A 359 3.22 -3.91 -14.06
C VAL A 359 3.68 -4.36 -15.45
N GLU A 360 2.86 -4.13 -16.50
CA GLU A 360 3.25 -4.44 -17.90
C GLU A 360 4.50 -3.66 -18.33
N GLY A 361 4.52 -2.34 -18.11
CA GLY A 361 5.66 -1.49 -18.46
C GLY A 361 6.94 -1.84 -17.68
N ALA A 362 6.79 -2.18 -16.40
CA ALA A 362 7.90 -2.61 -15.55
C ALA A 362 8.49 -3.96 -16.01
N VAL A 363 7.67 -4.99 -16.22
CA VAL A 363 8.11 -6.29 -16.79
C VAL A 363 8.80 -6.09 -18.13
N LYS A 364 8.17 -5.35 -19.04
CA LYS A 364 8.70 -5.10 -20.38
C LYS A 364 10.04 -4.38 -20.37
N TYR A 365 10.24 -3.45 -19.43
CA TYR A 365 11.53 -2.81 -19.22
C TYR A 365 12.60 -3.83 -18.78
N MET A 366 12.29 -4.73 -17.85
CA MET A 366 13.20 -5.81 -17.43
C MET A 366 13.59 -6.74 -18.59
N GLU A 367 12.62 -7.11 -19.44
CA GLU A 367 12.88 -7.94 -20.62
C GLU A 367 13.68 -7.21 -21.70
N ASP A 368 13.37 -5.95 -22.00
CA ASP A 368 14.15 -5.16 -22.94
C ASP A 368 15.58 -4.92 -22.40
N LEU A 369 15.79 -4.68 -21.11
CA LEU A 369 17.13 -4.65 -20.50
C LEU A 369 17.91 -5.93 -20.80
N LYS A 370 17.29 -7.10 -20.60
CA LYS A 370 17.91 -8.40 -20.89
C LYS A 370 18.24 -8.56 -22.37
N ARG A 371 17.31 -8.15 -23.25
CA ARG A 371 17.42 -8.19 -24.71
C ARG A 371 18.50 -7.25 -25.26
N PHE A 372 18.72 -6.10 -24.62
CA PHE A 372 19.78 -5.15 -24.97
C PHE A 372 21.17 -5.55 -24.43
N GLY A 373 21.25 -6.58 -23.60
CA GLY A 373 22.51 -7.26 -23.25
C GLY A 373 22.84 -7.31 -21.75
N ALA A 374 21.97 -6.83 -20.87
CA ALA A 374 22.18 -6.93 -19.43
C ALA A 374 22.31 -8.39 -18.97
N SER A 375 23.09 -8.64 -17.94
CA SER A 375 23.19 -9.96 -17.30
C SER A 375 21.95 -10.26 -16.46
N GLY A 376 21.44 -9.23 -15.78
CA GLY A 376 20.23 -9.31 -14.97
C GLY A 376 20.00 -8.03 -14.19
N LEU A 377 19.39 -8.17 -13.02
CA LEU A 377 18.93 -7.07 -12.16
C LEU A 377 19.45 -7.23 -10.74
N ALA A 378 19.58 -6.10 -10.04
CA ALA A 378 19.67 -6.06 -8.58
C ALA A 378 18.43 -5.34 -8.04
N PHE A 379 17.60 -6.04 -7.27
CA PHE A 379 16.38 -5.48 -6.69
C PHE A 379 16.68 -4.96 -5.29
N GLU A 380 16.29 -3.72 -4.98
CA GLU A 380 16.23 -3.22 -3.61
C GLU A 380 15.28 -4.07 -2.74
N TYR A 381 15.34 -3.93 -1.42
CA TYR A 381 14.48 -4.73 -0.55
C TYR A 381 13.00 -4.36 -0.67
N ASP A 382 12.62 -3.09 -0.59
CA ASP A 382 11.20 -2.72 -0.62
C ASP A 382 10.58 -2.96 -2.00
N VAL A 383 11.39 -3.04 -3.08
CA VAL A 383 10.95 -3.51 -4.41
C VAL A 383 10.31 -4.89 -4.38
N VAL A 384 10.72 -5.77 -3.45
CA VAL A 384 10.15 -7.11 -3.27
C VAL A 384 8.66 -7.07 -2.89
N HIS A 385 8.20 -5.97 -2.29
CA HIS A 385 6.80 -5.77 -1.89
C HIS A 385 5.97 -5.05 -2.95
N THR A 386 6.56 -4.72 -4.11
CA THR A 386 5.87 -4.00 -5.19
C THR A 386 5.05 -4.94 -6.09
N PRO A 387 3.97 -4.47 -6.74
CA PRO A 387 3.07 -5.35 -7.52
C PRO A 387 3.73 -6.08 -8.69
N VAL A 388 4.83 -5.55 -9.25
CA VAL A 388 5.58 -6.23 -10.32
C VAL A 388 6.29 -7.50 -9.84
N TRP A 389 6.53 -7.63 -8.52
CA TRP A 389 7.20 -8.78 -7.95
C TRP A 389 6.44 -10.10 -8.19
N ALA A 390 5.11 -10.07 -8.11
CA ALA A 390 4.28 -11.25 -8.32
C ALA A 390 4.42 -11.84 -9.73
N GLU A 391 4.79 -11.04 -10.74
CA GLU A 391 5.09 -11.51 -12.11
C GLU A 391 6.42 -12.28 -12.18
N LEU A 392 7.33 -12.03 -11.22
CA LEU A 392 8.66 -12.61 -11.15
C LEU A 392 8.68 -13.90 -10.33
N GLU A 393 7.78 -14.05 -9.36
CA GLU A 393 7.67 -15.26 -8.56
C GLU A 393 7.20 -16.48 -9.39
N PRO A 394 7.69 -17.69 -9.10
CA PRO A 394 7.08 -18.90 -9.62
C PRO A 394 5.68 -19.11 -9.00
N PRO A 395 4.74 -19.80 -9.69
CA PRO A 395 3.43 -20.13 -9.12
C PRO A 395 3.52 -20.76 -7.72
N SER A 396 2.65 -20.30 -6.81
CA SER A 396 2.72 -20.65 -5.39
C SER A 396 2.51 -22.14 -5.13
N GLN A 397 3.08 -22.64 -4.03
CA GLN A 397 3.04 -24.07 -3.72
C GLN A 397 1.60 -24.63 -3.62
N ALA A 398 0.63 -23.78 -3.24
CA ALA A 398 -0.79 -24.10 -3.19
C ALA A 398 -1.44 -24.28 -4.59
N ALA A 399 -1.06 -23.49 -5.60
CA ALA A 399 -1.45 -23.70 -6.99
C ALA A 399 -0.81 -24.99 -7.54
N ASN A 400 0.46 -25.21 -7.23
CA ASN A 400 1.23 -26.38 -7.66
C ASN A 400 0.72 -27.69 -7.04
N TRP A 401 0.13 -27.60 -5.84
CA TRP A 401 -0.61 -28.69 -5.19
C TRP A 401 -1.94 -28.95 -5.90
N LEU A 402 -2.73 -27.89 -6.17
CA LEU A 402 -4.05 -28.00 -6.82
C LEU A 402 -3.96 -28.73 -8.16
N LEU A 403 -3.03 -28.30 -9.03
CA LEU A 403 -2.83 -28.90 -10.36
C LEU A 403 -2.48 -30.40 -10.27
N LYS A 404 -1.70 -30.81 -9.27
CA LYS A 404 -1.35 -32.22 -9.02
C LYS A 404 -2.51 -33.05 -8.45
N GLN A 405 -3.52 -32.43 -7.82
CA GLN A 405 -4.71 -33.13 -7.33
C GLN A 405 -5.81 -33.27 -8.38
N ILE A 406 -5.95 -32.30 -9.28
CA ILE A 406 -6.89 -32.40 -10.41
C ILE A 406 -6.36 -33.41 -11.43
N GLY A 407 -5.09 -33.25 -11.85
CA GLY A 407 -4.55 -33.95 -13.01
C GLY A 407 -5.29 -33.58 -14.30
N GLY A 408 -5.46 -34.56 -15.19
CA GLY A 408 -6.06 -34.34 -16.50
C GLY A 408 -5.09 -33.74 -17.52
N GLU A 409 -5.61 -33.38 -18.70
CA GLU A 409 -4.87 -32.65 -19.73
C GLU A 409 -5.06 -31.14 -19.54
N SER A 410 -4.00 -30.36 -19.73
CA SER A 410 -3.96 -28.92 -19.48
C SER A 410 -3.80 -28.08 -20.76
N LEU A 411 -4.58 -27.01 -20.87
CA LEU A 411 -4.47 -26.01 -21.95
C LEU A 411 -3.97 -24.67 -21.40
N ALA A 412 -2.72 -24.33 -21.70
CA ALA A 412 -2.26 -22.95 -21.60
C ALA A 412 -2.78 -22.13 -22.79
N ILE A 413 -3.51 -21.06 -22.48
CA ILE A 413 -3.85 -19.98 -23.40
C ILE A 413 -2.83 -18.86 -23.13
N GLY A 414 -2.28 -18.27 -24.18
CA GLY A 414 -1.42 -17.10 -24.01
C GLY A 414 -0.01 -17.38 -23.51
N ASN A 415 0.50 -16.56 -22.59
CA ASN A 415 1.81 -16.75 -21.95
C ASN A 415 1.67 -17.07 -20.47
N VAL A 416 2.20 -18.24 -20.08
CA VAL A 416 2.10 -18.83 -18.75
C VAL A 416 3.44 -19.49 -18.42
N SER A 417 3.99 -19.18 -17.24
CA SER A 417 5.29 -19.68 -16.71
C SER A 417 5.22 -21.10 -16.11
N TRP A 418 4.32 -21.95 -16.63
CA TRP A 418 4.01 -23.25 -16.04
C TRP A 418 4.10 -24.41 -17.04
N GLU A 419 4.18 -25.65 -16.54
CA GLU A 419 4.11 -26.86 -17.37
C GLU A 419 2.68 -27.11 -17.88
N TYR A 420 2.52 -27.28 -19.19
CA TYR A 420 1.23 -27.55 -19.85
C TYR A 420 1.37 -28.65 -20.93
N ASP A 421 0.30 -29.39 -21.17
CA ASP A 421 0.24 -30.40 -22.25
C ASP A 421 0.05 -29.76 -23.62
N LYS A 422 -0.73 -28.67 -23.67
CA LYS A 422 -1.08 -27.93 -24.89
C LYS A 422 -0.94 -26.43 -24.69
N LYS A 423 -0.45 -25.72 -25.72
CA LYS A 423 -0.44 -24.25 -25.79
C LYS A 423 -1.27 -23.74 -26.96
N LEU A 424 -2.14 -22.76 -26.69
CA LEU A 424 -2.87 -21.98 -27.69
C LEU A 424 -2.21 -20.60 -27.80
N GLN A 425 -1.37 -20.42 -28.83
CA GLN A 425 -0.80 -19.13 -29.19
C GLN A 425 -1.64 -18.42 -30.25
N ALA A 426 -1.72 -17.09 -30.15
CA ALA A 426 -2.40 -16.21 -31.09
C ALA A 426 -1.54 -14.98 -31.44
N ASN A 427 -1.86 -14.34 -32.56
CA ASN A 427 -1.17 -13.13 -33.03
C ASN A 427 -1.84 -11.83 -32.53
N ASN A 428 -3.09 -11.93 -32.06
CA ASN A 428 -3.91 -10.86 -31.49
C ASN A 428 -5.19 -11.50 -30.89
N SER A 429 -5.99 -10.68 -30.20
CA SER A 429 -7.25 -11.10 -29.57
C SER A 429 -8.30 -11.68 -30.54
N TYR A 430 -8.34 -11.25 -31.81
CA TYR A 430 -9.29 -11.79 -32.80
C TYR A 430 -8.95 -13.24 -33.20
N ASP A 431 -7.66 -13.51 -33.46
CA ASP A 431 -7.10 -14.85 -33.73
C ASP A 431 -7.21 -15.77 -32.49
N LEU A 432 -6.99 -15.22 -31.29
CA LEU A 432 -7.19 -15.88 -30.01
C LEU A 432 -8.62 -16.38 -29.84
N ALA A 433 -9.60 -15.48 -30.02
CA ALA A 433 -11.00 -15.81 -29.85
C ALA A 433 -11.52 -16.77 -30.93
N GLU A 434 -11.07 -16.65 -32.18
CA GLU A 434 -11.38 -17.65 -33.23
C GLU A 434 -10.88 -19.04 -32.80
N LYS A 435 -9.61 -19.15 -32.37
CA LYS A 435 -9.03 -20.43 -31.91
C LYS A 435 -9.74 -21.02 -30.70
N ILE A 436 -10.07 -20.21 -29.69
CA ILE A 436 -10.85 -20.64 -28.52
C ILE A 436 -12.25 -21.11 -28.96
N SER A 437 -12.91 -20.37 -29.85
CA SER A 437 -14.25 -20.71 -30.34
C SER A 437 -14.32 -22.05 -31.09
N ARG A 438 -13.19 -22.62 -31.54
CA ARG A 438 -13.13 -23.97 -32.13
C ARG A 438 -13.49 -25.09 -31.15
N ARG A 439 -13.51 -24.80 -29.85
CA ARG A 439 -14.00 -25.69 -28.79
C ARG A 439 -15.52 -25.78 -28.71
N TRP A 440 -16.24 -25.10 -29.59
CA TRP A 440 -17.67 -25.28 -29.82
C TRP A 440 -17.89 -26.02 -31.15
N LYS A 441 -18.66 -27.11 -31.12
CA LYS A 441 -19.11 -27.86 -32.32
C LYS A 441 -20.05 -27.01 -33.18
N SER A 442 -20.88 -26.21 -32.52
CA SER A 442 -21.81 -25.24 -33.09
C SER A 442 -22.20 -24.25 -32.00
N SER A 443 -22.50 -23.00 -32.36
CA SER A 443 -23.09 -22.03 -31.44
C SER A 443 -24.12 -21.17 -32.17
N PRO A 444 -25.40 -21.17 -31.74
CA PRO A 444 -26.47 -20.43 -32.42
C PRO A 444 -26.27 -18.92 -32.32
N GLY A 445 -25.48 -18.45 -31.36
CA GLY A 445 -24.92 -17.11 -31.36
C GLY A 445 -23.51 -17.02 -30.77
N ALA A 446 -22.99 -15.80 -30.68
CA ALA A 446 -21.74 -15.45 -30.02
C ALA A 446 -21.89 -14.15 -29.22
N VAL A 447 -21.02 -13.92 -28.24
CA VAL A 447 -20.95 -12.63 -27.54
C VAL A 447 -19.82 -11.80 -28.16
N ILE A 448 -20.15 -10.63 -28.68
CA ILE A 448 -19.24 -9.76 -29.43
C ILE A 448 -18.78 -8.63 -28.53
N VAL A 449 -17.47 -8.49 -28.36
CA VAL A 449 -16.86 -7.56 -27.38
C VAL A 449 -15.86 -6.64 -28.09
N GLY A 450 -15.93 -5.35 -27.79
CA GLY A 450 -14.98 -4.35 -28.31
C GLY A 450 -13.62 -4.40 -27.61
N GLN A 451 -12.79 -3.39 -27.84
CA GLN A 451 -11.57 -3.14 -27.05
C GLN A 451 -11.92 -2.38 -25.75
N ASN A 452 -12.75 -2.98 -24.91
CA ASN A 452 -13.22 -2.40 -23.66
C ASN A 452 -13.37 -3.49 -22.58
N TYR A 453 -12.53 -3.42 -21.54
CA TYR A 453 -12.46 -4.43 -20.48
C TYR A 453 -13.69 -4.41 -19.54
N SER A 454 -14.19 -3.23 -19.17
CA SER A 454 -15.40 -3.06 -18.35
C SER A 454 -16.62 -3.76 -18.97
N ALA A 455 -16.82 -3.58 -20.28
CA ALA A 455 -17.87 -4.28 -21.03
C ALA A 455 -17.59 -5.79 -21.14
N ALA A 456 -16.32 -6.19 -21.23
CA ALA A 456 -15.91 -7.59 -21.30
C ALA A 456 -16.20 -8.36 -20.00
N LEU A 457 -16.04 -7.73 -18.83
CA LEU A 457 -16.42 -8.31 -17.54
C LEU A 457 -17.90 -8.75 -17.52
N ILE A 458 -18.80 -7.90 -18.02
CA ILE A 458 -20.25 -8.18 -18.09
C ILE A 458 -20.57 -9.20 -19.21
N ALA A 459 -19.79 -9.18 -20.31
CA ALA A 459 -19.97 -10.08 -21.44
C ALA A 459 -19.72 -11.56 -21.10
N ALA A 460 -18.75 -11.85 -20.24
CA ALA A 460 -18.30 -13.22 -19.98
C ALA A 460 -19.30 -14.09 -19.18
N PRO A 461 -19.98 -13.60 -18.13
CA PRO A 461 -21.10 -14.30 -17.50
C PRO A 461 -22.25 -14.58 -18.48
N ILE A 462 -22.59 -13.63 -19.37
CA ILE A 462 -23.61 -13.85 -20.42
C ILE A 462 -23.18 -14.96 -21.37
N ALA A 463 -21.94 -14.92 -21.87
CA ALA A 463 -21.38 -15.94 -22.76
C ALA A 463 -21.41 -17.34 -22.10
N SER A 464 -21.02 -17.41 -20.83
CA SER A 464 -21.02 -18.63 -20.02
C SER A 464 -22.42 -19.18 -19.80
N TYR A 465 -23.40 -18.31 -19.50
CA TYR A 465 -24.79 -18.70 -19.29
C TYR A 465 -25.49 -19.19 -20.58
N LEU A 466 -25.15 -18.60 -21.73
CA LEU A 466 -25.61 -19.04 -23.05
C LEU A 466 -24.82 -20.25 -23.60
N ASN A 467 -23.70 -20.61 -22.97
CA ASN A 467 -22.70 -21.51 -23.54
C ASN A 467 -22.27 -21.08 -24.95
N TRP A 468 -22.06 -19.78 -25.15
CA TRP A 468 -21.61 -19.17 -26.41
C TRP A 468 -20.14 -18.75 -26.28
N PRO A 469 -19.34 -18.77 -27.37
CA PRO A 469 -18.01 -18.20 -27.35
C PRO A 469 -18.06 -16.67 -27.35
N ILE A 470 -17.06 -16.04 -26.74
CA ILE A 470 -16.74 -14.62 -26.93
C ILE A 470 -15.92 -14.47 -28.21
N LEU A 471 -16.18 -13.41 -28.98
CA LEU A 471 -15.39 -13.02 -30.14
C LEU A 471 -15.13 -11.51 -30.12
N TYR A 472 -13.88 -11.10 -30.30
CA TYR A 472 -13.51 -9.69 -30.23
C TYR A 472 -13.66 -8.95 -31.56
N VAL A 473 -13.85 -7.63 -31.48
CA VAL A 473 -13.88 -6.71 -32.64
C VAL A 473 -13.15 -5.41 -32.31
N GLY A 474 -12.69 -4.72 -33.36
CA GLY A 474 -12.26 -3.32 -33.29
C GLY A 474 -13.29 -2.41 -33.96
N GLU A 475 -12.80 -1.35 -34.61
CA GLU A 475 -13.64 -0.43 -35.42
C GLU A 475 -14.39 -1.11 -36.57
N THR A 476 -13.97 -2.31 -37.00
CA THR A 476 -14.59 -3.12 -38.06
C THR A 476 -14.59 -4.59 -37.67
N LEU A 477 -15.43 -5.41 -38.32
CA LEU A 477 -15.53 -6.84 -38.07
C LEU A 477 -14.27 -7.58 -38.61
N PRO A 478 -13.43 -8.21 -37.76
CA PRO A 478 -12.25 -8.94 -38.20
C PRO A 478 -12.59 -10.17 -39.06
N ALA A 479 -11.63 -10.62 -39.88
CA ALA A 479 -11.81 -11.79 -40.73
C ALA A 479 -11.92 -13.09 -39.91
N GLU A 480 -11.21 -13.13 -38.78
CA GLU A 480 -11.15 -14.19 -37.78
C GLU A 480 -12.51 -14.34 -37.09
N THR A 481 -13.03 -13.26 -36.53
CA THR A 481 -14.37 -13.18 -35.89
C THR A 481 -15.49 -13.50 -36.87
N LYS A 482 -15.39 -13.00 -38.12
CA LYS A 482 -16.32 -13.38 -39.18
C LYS A 482 -16.28 -14.89 -39.49
N ALA A 483 -15.09 -15.47 -39.62
CA ALA A 483 -14.92 -16.89 -39.90
C ALA A 483 -15.42 -17.77 -38.75
N ALA A 484 -15.27 -17.35 -37.49
CA ALA A 484 -15.86 -18.02 -36.34
C ALA A 484 -17.40 -18.07 -36.44
N LEU A 485 -18.06 -16.94 -36.69
CA LEU A 485 -19.52 -16.85 -36.83
C LEU A 485 -20.05 -17.75 -37.96
N GLU A 486 -19.42 -17.70 -39.14
CA GLU A 486 -19.79 -18.55 -40.29
C GLU A 486 -19.56 -20.05 -39.99
N ARG A 487 -18.47 -20.41 -39.29
CA ARG A 487 -18.13 -21.78 -38.90
C ARG A 487 -19.08 -22.35 -37.84
N LEU A 488 -19.50 -21.53 -36.87
CA LEU A 488 -20.36 -21.93 -35.76
C LEU A 488 -21.84 -22.09 -36.16
N GLY A 489 -22.22 -21.52 -37.31
CA GLY A 489 -23.61 -21.45 -37.77
C GLY A 489 -24.43 -20.39 -37.03
N SER A 490 -23.76 -19.36 -36.50
CA SER A 490 -24.38 -18.34 -35.64
C SER A 490 -25.37 -17.45 -36.40
N ARG A 491 -26.50 -17.18 -35.75
CA ARG A 491 -27.61 -16.35 -36.22
C ARG A 491 -27.86 -15.17 -35.30
N ASP A 492 -27.45 -15.27 -34.03
CA ASP A 492 -27.65 -14.26 -33.02
C ASP A 492 -26.33 -13.73 -32.45
N ALA A 493 -26.32 -12.50 -31.96
CA ALA A 493 -25.18 -11.89 -31.29
C ALA A 493 -25.61 -11.01 -30.11
N VAL A 494 -24.91 -11.15 -28.98
CA VAL A 494 -25.00 -10.18 -27.88
C VAL A 494 -23.84 -9.22 -27.99
N LEU A 495 -24.10 -7.91 -28.00
CA LEU A 495 -23.09 -6.87 -28.18
C LEU A 495 -22.72 -6.23 -26.84
N ALA A 496 -21.49 -6.45 -26.37
CA ALA A 496 -20.97 -5.76 -25.20
C ALA A 496 -20.51 -4.35 -25.62
N GLU A 497 -21.39 -3.37 -25.45
CA GLU A 497 -21.19 -1.99 -25.89
C GLU A 497 -20.04 -1.30 -25.15
N PRO A 498 -19.29 -0.38 -25.81
CA PRO A 498 -19.53 0.18 -27.14
C PRO A 498 -19.03 -0.69 -28.30
N ILE A 499 -19.92 -0.97 -29.27
CA ILE A 499 -19.58 -1.65 -30.54
C ILE A 499 -19.82 -0.70 -31.73
N SER A 500 -18.87 -0.67 -32.67
CA SER A 500 -18.92 0.25 -33.82
C SER A 500 -20.13 0.02 -34.73
N ALA A 501 -20.63 1.09 -35.34
CA ALA A 501 -21.73 1.01 -36.31
C ALA A 501 -21.39 0.14 -37.54
N ALA A 502 -20.11 0.09 -37.93
CA ALA A 502 -19.66 -0.76 -39.04
C ALA A 502 -19.73 -2.26 -38.69
N VAL A 503 -19.37 -2.64 -37.46
CA VAL A 503 -19.57 -4.01 -36.97
C VAL A 503 -21.05 -4.38 -36.99
N LYS A 504 -21.92 -3.49 -36.47
CA LYS A 504 -23.39 -3.71 -36.45
C LYS A 504 -23.96 -3.88 -37.87
N GLU A 505 -23.52 -3.07 -38.83
CA GLU A 505 -23.89 -3.23 -40.25
C GLU A 505 -23.36 -4.56 -40.83
N ASN A 506 -22.11 -4.94 -40.54
CA ASN A 506 -21.54 -6.20 -41.02
C ASN A 506 -22.28 -7.43 -40.48
N LEU A 507 -22.68 -7.44 -39.21
CA LEU A 507 -23.49 -8.52 -38.63
C LEU A 507 -24.86 -8.62 -39.31
N SER A 508 -25.57 -7.50 -39.49
CA SER A 508 -26.85 -7.50 -40.21
C SER A 508 -26.72 -7.92 -41.68
N LEU A 509 -25.61 -7.59 -42.37
CA LEU A 509 -25.30 -8.09 -43.72
C LEU A 509 -24.99 -9.60 -43.77
N MET A 510 -24.60 -10.21 -42.64
CA MET A 510 -24.47 -11.66 -42.49
C MET A 510 -25.81 -12.34 -42.15
N ASN A 511 -26.90 -11.58 -42.00
CA ASN A 511 -28.19 -12.00 -41.45
C ASN A 511 -28.13 -12.42 -39.97
N ILE A 512 -27.20 -11.83 -39.20
CA ILE A 512 -27.11 -12.03 -37.76
C ILE A 512 -27.99 -10.98 -37.06
N THR A 513 -28.98 -11.44 -36.31
CA THR A 513 -29.76 -10.65 -35.35
C THR A 513 -28.89 -10.29 -34.15
N TRP A 514 -29.03 -9.08 -33.59
CA TRP A 514 -28.22 -8.65 -32.47
C TRP A 514 -28.99 -7.82 -31.46
N GLN A 515 -28.53 -7.85 -30.21
CA GLN A 515 -29.08 -7.10 -29.08
C GLN A 515 -27.97 -6.67 -28.11
N GLU A 516 -28.22 -5.65 -27.31
CA GLU A 516 -27.24 -5.09 -26.37
C GLU A 516 -27.06 -5.98 -25.13
N GLY A 517 -25.81 -6.28 -24.78
CA GLY A 517 -25.42 -7.05 -23.61
C GLY A 517 -25.41 -6.21 -22.34
N SER A 518 -26.03 -6.72 -21.28
CA SER A 518 -26.09 -6.09 -19.97
C SER A 518 -26.37 -7.13 -18.89
N GLU A 519 -26.19 -6.74 -17.63
CA GLU A 519 -26.60 -7.53 -16.46
C GLU A 519 -28.11 -7.81 -16.52
N ARG A 520 -28.89 -6.80 -16.96
CA ARG A 520 -30.33 -6.93 -17.23
C ARG A 520 -30.65 -8.01 -18.27
N LEU A 521 -29.87 -8.11 -19.36
CA LEU A 521 -30.09 -9.15 -20.36
C LEU A 521 -29.87 -10.56 -19.77
N LEU A 522 -28.83 -10.75 -18.96
CA LEU A 522 -28.59 -12.01 -18.25
C LEU A 522 -29.78 -12.37 -17.36
N ILE A 523 -30.27 -11.39 -16.59
CA ILE A 523 -31.39 -11.54 -15.66
C ILE A 523 -32.71 -11.85 -16.40
N GLU A 524 -33.00 -11.17 -17.52
CA GLU A 524 -34.20 -11.46 -18.33
C GLU A 524 -34.14 -12.86 -18.96
N GLU A 525 -32.97 -13.29 -19.44
CA GLU A 525 -32.75 -14.63 -20.01
C GLU A 525 -32.79 -15.75 -18.94
N MET A 526 -32.36 -15.47 -17.71
CA MET A 526 -32.58 -16.33 -16.54
C MET A 526 -34.06 -16.39 -16.16
N LYS A 527 -34.74 -15.23 -16.06
CA LYS A 527 -36.18 -15.14 -15.74
C LYS A 527 -37.03 -15.91 -16.76
N ARG A 528 -36.70 -15.87 -18.06
CA ARG A 528 -37.33 -16.72 -19.12
C ARG A 528 -37.21 -18.23 -18.89
N ARG A 529 -36.20 -18.68 -18.14
CA ARG A 529 -35.94 -20.10 -17.81
C ARG A 529 -36.47 -20.50 -16.44
N GLY A 530 -37.08 -19.56 -15.70
CA GLY A 530 -37.52 -19.77 -14.32
C GLY A 530 -36.37 -19.71 -13.30
N GLU A 531 -35.28 -19.02 -13.64
CA GLU A 531 -34.10 -18.83 -12.80
C GLU A 531 -33.95 -17.33 -12.39
N SER A 532 -33.18 -17.07 -11.34
CA SER A 532 -32.75 -15.74 -10.89
C SER A 532 -31.31 -15.83 -10.40
N PRO A 533 -30.49 -14.77 -10.47
CA PRO A 533 -29.27 -14.71 -9.70
C PRO A 533 -29.58 -14.81 -8.20
N ASP A 534 -28.76 -15.58 -7.50
CA ASP A 534 -28.72 -15.71 -6.03
C ASP A 534 -27.49 -15.00 -5.44
N MET A 535 -26.62 -14.47 -6.31
CA MET A 535 -25.40 -13.77 -5.96
C MET A 535 -25.22 -12.53 -6.84
N VAL A 536 -24.62 -11.49 -6.27
CA VAL A 536 -24.00 -10.38 -6.98
C VAL A 536 -22.48 -10.49 -6.82
N VAL A 537 -21.73 -10.29 -7.91
CA VAL A 537 -20.28 -10.12 -7.90
C VAL A 537 -19.98 -8.65 -8.19
N TYR A 538 -19.23 -7.99 -7.31
CA TYR A 538 -18.92 -6.57 -7.39
C TYR A 538 -17.41 -6.36 -7.48
N ALA A 539 -16.96 -5.71 -8.56
CA ALA A 539 -15.55 -5.59 -8.90
C ALA A 539 -15.25 -4.23 -9.57
N ASN A 540 -13.98 -3.89 -9.73
CA ASN A 540 -13.57 -2.66 -10.41
C ASN A 540 -12.58 -2.94 -11.55
N SER A 541 -13.00 -2.76 -12.80
CA SER A 541 -12.19 -2.94 -14.00
C SER A 541 -10.96 -2.03 -14.12
N ARG A 542 -10.82 -1.01 -13.26
CA ARG A 542 -9.67 -0.09 -13.26
C ARG A 542 -8.45 -0.59 -12.50
N ASP A 543 -8.57 -1.71 -11.79
CA ASP A 543 -7.44 -2.39 -11.16
C ASP A 543 -6.45 -3.02 -12.16
N LEU A 544 -6.84 -3.14 -13.43
CA LEU A 544 -6.03 -3.74 -14.51
C LEU A 544 -4.91 -2.82 -15.02
N SER A 545 -5.14 -1.51 -14.99
CA SER A 545 -4.24 -0.49 -15.55
C SER A 545 -4.44 0.82 -14.78
N LEU A 546 -3.83 0.91 -13.60
CA LEU A 546 -3.95 2.09 -12.76
C LEU A 546 -2.99 3.15 -13.32
N LEU A 547 -3.56 4.25 -13.81
CA LEU A 547 -2.79 5.37 -14.32
C LEU A 547 -2.15 6.12 -13.16
N LEU A 548 -0.90 6.56 -13.35
CA LEU A 548 -0.26 7.52 -12.45
C LEU A 548 -1.21 8.71 -12.20
N PRO A 549 -1.48 9.07 -10.93
CA PRO A 549 -2.35 10.19 -10.60
C PRO A 549 -1.86 11.47 -11.29
N GLN A 550 -2.75 12.21 -11.94
CA GLN A 550 -2.36 13.49 -12.52
C GLN A 550 -2.10 14.49 -11.40
N SER A 551 -0.91 15.08 -11.40
CA SER A 551 -0.42 15.96 -10.33
C SER A 551 -1.09 17.35 -10.36
N ASP A 552 -2.38 17.42 -10.03
CA ASP A 552 -3.15 18.65 -10.05
C ASP A 552 -2.60 19.67 -9.03
N PRO A 553 -2.18 20.88 -9.47
CA PRO A 553 -1.61 21.89 -8.57
C PRO A 553 -2.71 22.72 -7.88
N LEU A 554 -2.72 22.72 -6.55
CA LEU A 554 -3.63 23.58 -5.78
C LEU A 554 -3.00 24.97 -5.60
N VAL A 555 -3.65 26.01 -6.16
CA VAL A 555 -3.16 27.40 -6.12
C VAL A 555 -4.10 28.30 -5.31
N LYS A 556 -3.59 28.87 -4.21
CA LYS A 556 -4.27 29.93 -3.44
C LYS A 556 -3.67 31.30 -3.75
N ARG A 557 -4.46 32.36 -3.54
CA ARG A 557 -4.04 33.76 -3.66
C ARG A 557 -4.68 34.59 -2.55
N ALA A 558 -3.90 35.49 -1.94
CA ALA A 558 -4.35 36.43 -0.92
C ALA A 558 -3.70 37.80 -1.15
N PHE A 559 -4.40 38.87 -0.77
CA PHE A 559 -3.89 40.24 -0.80
C PHE A 559 -3.70 40.75 0.62
N VAL A 560 -2.49 41.19 0.94
CA VAL A 560 -2.13 41.89 2.18
C VAL A 560 -1.87 43.33 1.80
N GLU A 561 -2.94 44.12 1.74
CA GLU A 561 -2.96 45.42 1.06
C GLU A 561 -2.42 45.28 -0.38
N ASP A 562 -1.36 45.98 -0.74
CA ASP A 562 -0.75 45.95 -2.08
C ASP A 562 0.15 44.71 -2.33
N LEU A 563 0.36 43.85 -1.33
CA LEU A 563 1.19 42.64 -1.45
C LEU A 563 0.33 41.43 -1.83
N LEU A 564 0.46 40.96 -3.07
CA LEU A 564 -0.13 39.71 -3.53
C LEU A 564 0.75 38.53 -3.09
N VAL A 565 0.19 37.67 -2.24
CA VAL A 565 0.74 36.35 -1.90
C VAL A 565 0.06 35.31 -2.78
N ARG A 566 0.83 34.54 -3.53
CA ARG A 566 0.39 33.33 -4.23
C ARG A 566 1.11 32.14 -3.60
N THR A 567 0.35 31.15 -3.13
CA THR A 567 0.90 29.84 -2.77
C THR A 567 0.37 28.78 -3.73
N GLU A 568 1.24 27.86 -4.09
CA GLU A 568 0.99 26.76 -5.03
C GLU A 568 1.65 25.51 -4.48
N LEU A 569 0.91 24.41 -4.39
CA LEU A 569 1.46 23.08 -4.10
C LEU A 569 1.23 22.13 -5.28
N SER A 570 2.10 21.13 -5.43
CA SER A 570 1.91 20.03 -6.39
C SER A 570 2.71 18.78 -5.96
N PRO A 571 2.10 17.58 -5.96
CA PRO A 571 0.68 17.30 -6.24
C PRO A 571 -0.23 17.76 -5.09
N SER A 572 -1.53 17.94 -5.37
CA SER A 572 -2.54 18.22 -4.32
C SER A 572 -3.14 16.97 -3.67
N GLN A 573 -2.84 15.80 -4.22
CA GLN A 573 -3.19 14.51 -3.67
C GLN A 573 -1.95 13.63 -3.61
N VAL A 574 -1.84 12.80 -2.58
CA VAL A 574 -0.71 11.88 -2.32
C VAL A 574 -1.23 10.45 -2.17
N PRO A 575 -0.41 9.42 -2.47
CA PRO A 575 -0.75 8.06 -2.10
C PRO A 575 -1.07 7.98 -0.60
N ALA A 576 -2.19 7.32 -0.28
CA ALA A 576 -2.38 6.81 1.07
C ALA A 576 -1.32 5.73 1.36
N GLU A 577 -1.09 5.46 2.63
CA GLU A 577 -0.32 4.30 3.12
C GLU A 577 1.20 4.32 2.79
N GLU A 578 1.73 5.40 2.19
CA GLU A 578 3.16 5.58 1.89
C GLU A 578 3.83 6.65 2.79
N VAL A 579 5.06 6.38 3.23
CA VAL A 579 5.93 7.33 3.96
C VAL A 579 6.69 8.22 2.97
N GLY A 580 7.18 9.39 3.40
CA GLY A 580 8.20 10.17 2.68
C GLY A 580 7.70 10.95 1.46
N GLN A 581 6.39 10.97 1.22
CA GLN A 581 5.77 11.62 0.07
C GLN A 581 6.16 13.11 -0.01
N ILE A 582 6.54 13.57 -1.21
CA ILE A 582 7.04 14.94 -1.41
C ILE A 582 5.99 15.81 -2.13
N VAL A 583 5.54 16.85 -1.43
CA VAL A 583 4.67 17.89 -1.97
C VAL A 583 5.50 19.16 -2.21
N ARG A 584 5.68 19.54 -3.48
CA ARG A 584 6.44 20.74 -3.84
C ARG A 584 5.63 21.99 -3.54
N LEU A 585 6.19 22.94 -2.80
CA LEU A 585 5.58 24.20 -2.42
C LEU A 585 6.29 25.38 -3.10
N ASN A 586 5.53 26.23 -3.79
CA ASN A 586 5.98 27.48 -4.41
C ASN A 586 5.20 28.66 -3.82
N ILE A 587 5.91 29.56 -3.15
CA ILE A 587 5.39 30.79 -2.55
C ILE A 587 5.92 31.98 -3.35
N THR A 588 5.05 32.67 -4.09
CA THR A 588 5.38 33.89 -4.83
C THR A 588 4.82 35.12 -4.12
N LEU A 589 5.67 36.08 -3.79
CA LEU A 589 5.32 37.40 -3.24
C LEU A 589 5.47 38.45 -4.34
N THR A 590 4.42 39.22 -4.61
CA THR A 590 4.42 40.25 -5.68
C THR A 590 3.93 41.58 -5.15
N ASN A 591 4.72 42.64 -5.32
CA ASN A 591 4.28 44.00 -5.02
C ASN A 591 3.39 44.52 -6.16
N THR A 592 2.10 44.72 -5.88
CA THR A 592 1.10 45.18 -6.86
C THR A 592 0.77 46.67 -6.74
N GLY A 593 1.36 47.37 -5.76
CA GLY A 593 1.20 48.80 -5.53
C GLY A 593 2.16 49.68 -6.34
N GLU A 594 2.08 50.99 -6.14
CA GLU A 594 2.93 51.99 -6.82
C GLU A 594 4.23 52.32 -6.05
N GLU A 595 4.31 52.00 -4.75
CA GLU A 595 5.47 52.30 -3.90
C GLU A 595 6.37 51.07 -3.64
N THR A 596 7.63 51.32 -3.27
CA THR A 596 8.61 50.26 -2.95
C THR A 596 8.37 49.71 -1.55
N MET A 597 8.09 48.40 -1.45
CA MET A 597 7.94 47.74 -0.16
C MET A 597 9.29 47.45 0.48
N HIS A 598 9.40 47.68 1.79
CA HIS A 598 10.59 47.43 2.58
C HIS A 598 10.34 46.40 3.68
N GLY A 599 11.38 45.63 4.03
CA GLY A 599 11.33 44.63 5.09
C GLY A 599 10.15 43.65 4.99
N VAL A 600 9.81 43.21 3.77
CA VAL A 600 8.75 42.24 3.49
C VAL A 600 9.10 40.91 4.16
N ARG A 601 8.12 40.27 4.81
CA ARG A 601 8.29 39.02 5.56
C ARG A 601 7.12 38.09 5.29
N LEU A 602 7.40 36.79 5.33
CA LEU A 602 6.40 35.74 5.38
C LEU A 602 6.81 34.74 6.47
N LEU A 603 5.83 34.36 7.30
CA LEU A 603 5.96 33.34 8.34
C LEU A 603 4.87 32.31 8.12
N ASP A 604 5.24 31.02 8.09
CA ASP A 604 4.30 29.92 7.88
C ASP A 604 4.62 28.74 8.80
N VAL A 605 3.57 28.04 9.25
CA VAL A 605 3.64 27.00 10.28
C VAL A 605 3.08 25.71 9.71
N PHE A 606 3.90 24.69 9.61
CA PHE A 606 3.54 23.37 9.14
C PHE A 606 3.21 22.49 10.35
N PRO A 607 2.16 21.65 10.31
CA PRO A 607 1.84 20.72 11.38
C PRO A 607 2.94 19.67 11.60
N MET A 608 2.78 18.87 12.64
CA MET A 608 3.57 17.67 12.91
C MET A 608 3.68 16.77 11.67
N GLY A 609 4.82 16.11 11.51
CA GLY A 609 5.08 15.20 10.39
C GLY A 609 5.18 15.88 9.03
N ARG A 610 5.64 17.14 8.99
CA ARG A 610 5.90 17.92 7.77
C ARG A 610 7.28 18.55 7.83
N PHE A 611 8.24 18.05 7.05
CA PHE A 611 9.62 18.56 7.02
C PHE A 611 9.91 19.31 5.72
N ILE A 612 10.62 20.44 5.79
CA ILE A 612 10.90 21.30 4.62
C ILE A 612 12.31 21.04 4.10
N LYS A 613 12.40 20.23 3.03
CA LYS A 613 13.62 19.94 2.29
C LYS A 613 13.94 21.02 1.25
N TRP A 614 15.25 21.24 1.06
CA TRP A 614 15.88 22.08 0.03
C TRP A 614 15.19 23.43 -0.32
N PRO A 615 14.82 24.29 0.64
CA PRO A 615 14.30 25.62 0.36
C PRO A 615 15.26 26.47 -0.50
N ARG A 616 14.76 27.03 -1.59
CA ARG A 616 15.47 27.87 -2.56
C ARG A 616 14.69 29.17 -2.78
N VAL A 617 15.36 30.31 -2.55
CA VAL A 617 14.80 31.65 -2.79
C VAL A 617 15.52 32.34 -3.94
N ASP A 618 14.79 33.08 -4.77
CA ASP A 618 15.39 34.01 -5.74
C ASP A 618 15.87 35.33 -5.10
N MET A 619 15.26 35.71 -3.97
CA MET A 619 15.52 36.96 -3.26
C MET A 619 15.35 36.83 -1.75
N GLY A 620 16.17 37.57 -0.99
CA GLY A 620 16.06 37.67 0.47
C GLY A 620 16.83 36.56 1.21
N GLN A 621 16.39 36.27 2.43
CA GLN A 621 16.92 35.22 3.31
C GLN A 621 15.76 34.45 3.92
N PHE A 622 15.93 33.14 4.08
CA PHE A 622 14.98 32.27 4.78
C PHE A 622 15.63 31.65 6.02
N ASN A 623 14.80 31.11 6.92
CA ASN A 623 15.19 30.22 7.99
C ASN A 623 14.09 29.16 8.18
N VAL A 624 14.48 27.93 8.54
CA VAL A 624 13.59 26.80 8.78
C VAL A 624 13.92 26.22 10.15
N THR A 625 12.99 26.30 11.08
CA THR A 625 13.22 25.96 12.49
C THR A 625 12.08 25.14 13.09
N ASP A 626 12.35 24.46 14.19
CA ASP A 626 11.32 24.04 15.13
C ASP A 626 10.49 25.28 15.59
N PRO A 627 9.15 25.21 15.65
CA PRO A 627 8.29 26.35 16.01
C PRO A 627 8.37 26.79 17.48
N TYR A 628 8.74 25.88 18.39
CA TYR A 628 8.74 26.09 19.84
C TYR A 628 10.15 26.33 20.40
N SER A 629 11.13 25.50 20.03
CA SER A 629 12.52 25.62 20.48
C SER A 629 13.33 26.63 19.66
N GLY A 630 12.93 26.89 18.41
CA GLY A 630 13.63 27.80 17.49
C GLY A 630 14.98 27.28 16.99
N GLN A 631 15.32 26.02 17.27
CA GLN A 631 16.50 25.34 16.69
C GLN A 631 16.27 25.05 15.19
N PRO A 632 17.32 24.83 14.38
CA PRO A 632 17.17 24.38 13.00
C PRO A 632 16.27 23.13 12.91
N SER A 633 15.37 23.09 11.93
CA SER A 633 14.48 21.94 11.80
C SER A 633 15.21 20.75 11.16
N ASP A 634 14.92 19.57 11.69
CA ASP A 634 15.34 18.26 11.20
C ASP A 634 14.10 17.35 11.14
N ALA A 635 14.21 16.17 10.51
CA ALA A 635 13.04 15.32 10.31
C ALA A 635 12.38 14.88 11.64
N VAL A 636 13.13 14.66 12.72
CA VAL A 636 12.58 14.19 14.00
C VAL A 636 11.92 15.32 14.78
N ASN A 637 12.52 16.50 14.84
CA ASN A 637 11.85 17.65 15.45
C ASN A 637 10.66 18.14 14.60
N SER A 638 10.71 17.95 13.28
CA SER A 638 9.56 18.22 12.38
C SER A 638 8.46 17.15 12.51
N PHE A 639 8.81 15.91 12.85
CA PHE A 639 7.84 14.87 13.22
C PHE A 639 7.07 15.28 14.47
N LEU A 640 7.80 15.60 15.56
CA LEU A 640 7.22 15.85 16.88
C LEU A 640 6.56 17.23 17.04
N ASN A 641 7.13 18.28 16.44
CA ASN A 641 6.71 19.68 16.66
C ASN A 641 6.19 20.38 15.39
N GLY A 642 6.38 19.80 14.20
CA GLY A 642 6.17 20.48 12.92
C GLY A 642 7.27 21.48 12.57
N THR A 643 7.11 22.21 11.47
CA THR A 643 8.15 23.10 10.93
C THR A 643 7.69 24.56 10.85
N LEU A 644 8.56 25.50 11.23
CA LEU A 644 8.37 26.94 11.06
C LEU A 644 9.22 27.47 9.91
N LEU A 645 8.57 27.93 8.84
CA LEU A 645 9.22 28.67 7.76
C LEU A 645 9.19 30.17 8.06
N ARG A 646 10.33 30.84 7.91
CA ARG A 646 10.43 32.31 7.92
C ARG A 646 11.21 32.78 6.70
N TRP A 647 10.64 33.68 5.91
CA TRP A 647 11.28 34.32 4.77
C TRP A 647 11.27 35.85 4.94
N SER A 648 12.32 36.53 4.51
CA SER A 648 12.49 37.98 4.67
C SER A 648 13.23 38.60 3.47
N ILE A 649 12.64 39.63 2.89
CA ILE A 649 13.11 40.37 1.72
C ILE A 649 13.27 41.85 2.11
N ASN A 650 14.48 42.39 2.02
CA ASN A 650 14.78 43.76 2.47
C ASN A 650 14.07 44.85 1.66
N ARG A 651 13.75 44.56 0.37
CA ARG A 651 13.14 45.49 -0.58
C ARG A 651 12.45 44.73 -1.71
N LEU A 652 11.23 45.10 -2.08
CA LEU A 652 10.51 44.57 -3.24
C LEU A 652 9.90 45.72 -4.06
N ASP A 653 10.39 45.93 -5.28
CA ASP A 653 10.02 47.06 -6.14
C ASP A 653 8.63 46.88 -6.80
N PRO A 654 7.93 47.96 -7.16
CA PRO A 654 6.62 47.92 -7.83
C PRO A 654 6.59 46.98 -9.04
N GLY A 655 5.57 46.13 -9.11
CA GLY A 655 5.39 45.14 -10.18
C GLY A 655 6.42 44.00 -10.19
N SER A 656 7.30 43.93 -9.19
CA SER A 656 8.29 42.85 -9.06
C SER A 656 7.76 41.70 -8.20
N SER A 657 8.19 40.49 -8.54
CA SER A 657 7.93 39.28 -7.78
C SER A 657 9.22 38.70 -7.20
N ALA A 658 9.10 37.99 -6.09
CA ALA A 658 10.09 37.07 -5.54
C ALA A 658 9.42 35.72 -5.27
N SER A 659 10.17 34.63 -5.34
CA SER A 659 9.68 33.25 -5.23
C SER A 659 10.56 32.41 -4.30
N LEU A 660 9.91 31.67 -3.40
CA LEU A 660 10.49 30.61 -2.59
C LEU A 660 9.92 29.28 -3.07
N ASN A 661 10.79 28.34 -3.42
CA ASN A 661 10.42 26.96 -3.74
C ASN A 661 11.02 26.05 -2.66
N ALA A 662 10.26 25.09 -2.15
CA ALA A 662 10.73 24.08 -1.21
C ALA A 662 9.97 22.78 -1.41
N ASP A 663 10.59 21.66 -1.02
CA ASP A 663 9.96 20.34 -1.07
C ASP A 663 9.49 19.99 0.35
N VAL A 664 8.18 19.77 0.54
CA VAL A 664 7.60 19.41 1.85
C VAL A 664 7.39 17.90 1.90
N GLU A 665 8.12 17.24 2.79
CA GLU A 665 8.06 15.81 3.00
C GLU A 665 7.02 15.45 4.08
N LEU A 666 6.17 14.46 3.78
CA LEU A 666 5.21 13.88 4.71
C LEU A 666 5.89 12.74 5.48
N LEU A 667 6.06 12.90 6.78
CA LEU A 667 6.84 11.97 7.61
C LEU A 667 6.02 10.85 8.26
N TYR A 668 4.71 10.79 8.03
CA TYR A 668 3.86 9.65 8.36
C TYR A 668 2.85 9.42 7.22
N PRO A 669 2.41 8.17 6.99
CA PRO A 669 1.38 7.86 6.00
C PRO A 669 0.03 8.45 6.38
N MET A 670 -0.75 8.81 5.37
CA MET A 670 -2.16 9.17 5.53
C MET A 670 -3.04 7.98 5.13
N ASP A 671 -4.17 7.80 5.82
CA ASP A 671 -5.19 6.81 5.44
C ASP A 671 -6.06 7.34 4.29
N SER A 672 -6.72 6.44 3.55
CA SER A 672 -7.45 6.78 2.33
C SER A 672 -8.61 7.74 2.60
N GLY A 673 -8.74 8.76 1.75
CA GLY A 673 -9.76 9.80 1.87
C GLY A 673 -9.46 10.87 2.93
N TRP A 674 -8.35 10.80 3.67
CA TRP A 674 -7.97 11.85 4.61
C TRP A 674 -7.65 13.17 3.88
N GLU A 675 -8.32 14.26 4.27
CA GLU A 675 -7.94 15.63 3.90
C GLU A 675 -7.21 16.29 5.08
N GLU A 676 -5.87 16.25 5.04
CA GLU A 676 -5.03 16.88 6.06
C GLU A 676 -4.47 18.23 5.60
N ARG A 677 -3.92 18.97 6.56
CA ARG A 677 -3.19 20.20 6.29
C ARG A 677 -1.76 19.91 5.85
N LEU A 678 -1.33 20.58 4.77
CA LEU A 678 0.08 20.75 4.46
C LEU A 678 0.68 21.85 5.34
N ASP A 679 -0.03 22.97 5.49
CA ASP A 679 0.34 24.11 6.32
C ASP A 679 -0.84 24.58 7.20
N ARG A 680 -0.58 25.46 8.17
CA ARG A 680 -1.63 26.12 8.97
C ARG A 680 -2.10 27.45 8.36
N GLY A 681 -1.50 27.88 7.26
CA GLY A 681 -1.70 29.17 6.57
C GLY A 681 -0.68 30.22 6.99
N ALA A 682 0.03 30.78 6.01
CA ALA A 682 1.04 31.82 6.22
C ALA A 682 0.47 33.18 6.67
N THR A 683 1.31 33.96 7.35
CA THR A 683 1.17 35.39 7.62
C THR A 683 2.27 36.16 6.89
N ALA A 684 1.89 37.02 5.94
CA ALA A 684 2.79 37.97 5.27
C ALA A 684 2.63 39.40 5.81
N ALA A 685 3.70 40.20 5.79
CA ALA A 685 3.71 41.60 6.23
C ALA A 685 4.89 42.40 5.60
N TYR A 686 4.90 43.72 5.76
CA TYR A 686 6.00 44.60 5.35
C TYR A 686 6.14 45.81 6.30
N GLU A 687 7.22 46.58 6.18
CA GLU A 687 7.44 47.77 7.02
C GLU A 687 6.40 48.86 6.70
N GLY A 688 5.61 49.22 7.72
CA GLY A 688 4.44 50.12 7.58
C GLY A 688 3.11 49.38 7.71
N PHE A 689 3.05 48.08 7.44
CA PHE A 689 1.86 47.26 7.69
C PHE A 689 1.59 47.18 9.19
N SER A 690 0.37 47.53 9.61
CA SER A 690 -0.07 47.47 11.01
C SER A 690 -1.55 47.12 11.10
N TYR A 691 -1.88 46.16 11.98
CA TYR A 691 -3.24 45.70 12.21
C TYR A 691 -3.72 46.11 13.61
N ASN A 692 -4.88 46.77 13.66
CA ASN A 692 -5.51 47.18 14.92
C ASN A 692 -6.20 45.99 15.58
N HIS A 693 -5.48 45.25 16.42
CA HIS A 693 -6.08 44.22 17.27
C HIS A 693 -6.92 44.84 18.40
N THR A 694 -7.97 44.14 18.84
CA THR A 694 -8.79 44.57 19.97
C THR A 694 -8.09 44.23 21.28
N LEU A 695 -7.58 45.21 22.01
CA LEU A 695 -7.12 45.02 23.39
C LEU A 695 -8.29 44.89 24.35
N LYS A 696 -8.11 44.07 25.39
CA LYS A 696 -9.02 43.90 26.51
C LYS A 696 -8.24 44.03 27.81
N ASN A 697 -8.83 44.75 28.76
CA ASN A 697 -8.27 45.06 30.08
C ASN A 697 -9.32 44.72 31.14
N LEU A 698 -8.92 44.06 32.23
CA LEU A 698 -9.82 43.59 33.31
C LEU A 698 -9.05 43.19 34.58
N ASP A 699 -9.79 43.00 35.67
CA ASP A 699 -9.30 42.41 36.92
C ASP A 699 -9.89 41.00 37.13
N ASP A 700 -9.06 40.06 37.58
CA ASP A 700 -9.44 38.69 37.96
C ASP A 700 -8.33 38.08 38.84
N PRO A 701 -8.48 38.07 40.19
CA PRO A 701 -7.43 37.64 41.10
C PRO A 701 -6.85 36.24 40.77
N PRO A 702 -5.52 36.05 40.82
CA PRO A 702 -4.52 36.95 41.40
C PRO A 702 -4.05 38.11 40.50
N ALA A 703 -4.57 38.23 39.27
CA ALA A 703 -4.16 39.29 38.33
C ALA A 703 -5.10 40.50 38.39
N ILE A 704 -4.53 41.71 38.41
CA ILE A 704 -5.23 42.98 38.21
C ILE A 704 -4.61 43.72 37.02
N ASN A 705 -5.36 44.65 36.42
CA ASN A 705 -4.95 45.38 35.21
C ASN A 705 -4.56 44.47 34.01
N LEU A 706 -5.05 43.22 33.98
CA LEU A 706 -4.67 42.20 33.01
C LEU A 706 -5.06 42.63 31.59
N THR A 707 -4.05 42.91 30.77
CA THR A 707 -4.17 43.48 29.44
C THR A 707 -3.64 42.52 28.38
N TYR A 708 -4.47 42.19 27.39
CA TYR A 708 -4.14 41.25 26.33
C TYR A 708 -4.97 41.50 25.05
N PRO A 709 -4.52 41.09 23.85
CA PRO A 709 -5.33 41.15 22.64
C PRO A 709 -6.37 40.03 22.59
N VAL A 710 -7.54 40.29 22.04
CA VAL A 710 -8.55 39.25 21.77
C VAL A 710 -8.17 38.39 20.56
N TRP A 711 -7.45 38.97 19.60
CA TRP A 711 -6.97 38.28 18.40
C TRP A 711 -5.66 38.90 17.90
N ILE A 712 -4.83 38.12 17.18
CA ILE A 712 -3.63 38.61 16.48
C ILE A 712 -3.42 37.82 15.17
N TYR A 713 -2.52 38.28 14.30
CA TYR A 713 -1.88 37.40 13.32
C TYR A 713 -0.71 36.62 13.95
N SER A 714 -0.37 35.49 13.34
CA SER A 714 0.69 34.56 13.77
C SER A 714 2.02 35.28 14.00
N GLY A 715 2.56 35.20 15.22
CA GLY A 715 3.77 35.94 15.58
C GLY A 715 3.97 36.12 17.08
N ARG A 716 4.06 37.38 17.52
CA ARG A 716 4.29 37.75 18.93
C ARG A 716 3.31 38.82 19.38
N THR A 717 2.98 38.79 20.66
CA THR A 717 2.18 39.84 21.31
C THR A 717 2.59 40.02 22.76
N ASN A 718 2.21 41.13 23.36
CA ASN A 718 2.42 41.41 24.77
C ASN A 718 1.15 41.03 25.57
N ILE A 719 1.36 40.39 26.72
CA ILE A 719 0.34 40.17 27.76
C ILE A 719 0.93 40.74 29.04
N SER A 720 0.20 41.66 29.69
CA SER A 720 0.68 42.32 30.90
C SER A 720 -0.31 42.30 32.05
N TRP A 721 0.19 42.24 33.29
CA TRP A 721 -0.61 42.21 34.51
C TRP A 721 0.14 42.78 35.71
N GLU A 722 -0.62 43.20 36.71
CA GLU A 722 -0.16 43.49 38.08
C GLU A 722 -0.74 42.41 39.02
N LEU A 723 -0.21 42.28 40.24
CA LEU A 723 -0.67 41.28 41.23
C LEU A 723 -1.59 41.91 42.29
N ASP A 724 -2.64 41.19 42.68
CA ASP A 724 -3.60 41.67 43.68
C ASP A 724 -3.05 41.67 45.12
N GLN A 725 -2.05 40.82 45.37
CA GLN A 725 -1.43 40.53 46.68
C GLN A 725 0.05 40.17 46.52
N GLU A 726 0.81 40.20 47.62
CA GLU A 726 2.19 39.68 47.65
C GLU A 726 2.22 38.17 47.32
N ALA A 727 3.21 37.75 46.53
CA ALA A 727 3.47 36.36 46.14
C ALA A 727 4.98 36.09 46.09
N ALA A 728 5.38 34.81 46.12
CA ALA A 728 6.78 34.42 45.91
C ALA A 728 7.14 34.27 44.43
N TYR A 729 6.15 34.02 43.57
CA TYR A 729 6.27 34.03 42.12
C TYR A 729 4.93 34.39 41.46
N THR A 730 5.00 34.75 40.17
CA THR A 730 3.87 34.73 39.24
C THR A 730 4.28 33.99 37.97
N ALA A 731 3.35 33.33 37.29
CA ALA A 731 3.62 32.64 36.04
C ALA A 731 2.49 32.85 35.04
N ILE A 732 2.83 32.86 33.75
CA ILE A 732 1.84 32.71 32.68
C ILE A 732 1.87 31.28 32.16
N ASN A 733 0.72 30.60 32.27
CA ASN A 733 0.48 29.30 31.67
C ASN A 733 -0.17 29.50 30.30
N LEU A 734 0.50 29.07 29.23
CA LEU A 734 0.01 29.08 27.85
C LEU A 734 -0.40 27.67 27.43
N TYR A 735 -1.45 27.58 26.61
CA TYR A 735 -1.94 26.35 25.98
C TYR A 735 -2.23 26.64 24.50
N SER A 736 -1.63 25.86 23.61
CA SER A 736 -1.72 26.05 22.16
C SER A 736 -2.89 25.28 21.53
N PRO A 737 -3.29 25.59 20.28
CA PRO A 737 -4.42 24.93 19.60
C PRO A 737 -4.23 23.41 19.39
N ASP A 738 -2.97 22.97 19.38
CA ASP A 738 -2.46 21.60 19.28
C ASP A 738 -2.14 20.99 20.66
N ARG A 739 -2.87 21.40 21.70
CA ARG A 739 -2.82 20.88 23.09
C ARG A 739 -1.49 21.02 23.84
N GLY A 740 -0.41 21.46 23.17
CA GLY A 740 0.85 21.84 23.81
C GLY A 740 0.65 22.86 24.93
N SER A 741 1.55 22.86 25.91
CA SER A 741 1.50 23.81 27.03
C SER A 741 2.88 24.31 27.43
N GLY A 742 2.95 25.55 27.91
CA GLY A 742 4.19 26.19 28.35
C GLY A 742 3.96 27.09 29.55
N ARG A 743 4.91 27.13 30.48
CA ARG A 743 4.84 27.92 31.71
C ARG A 743 6.07 28.79 31.86
N LEU A 744 5.90 30.11 31.80
CA LEU A 744 6.95 31.06 32.12
C LEU A 744 6.75 31.57 33.55
N GLU A 745 7.65 31.18 34.45
CA GLU A 745 7.66 31.64 35.85
C GLU A 745 8.56 32.87 36.02
N ILE A 746 8.09 33.84 36.82
CA ILE A 746 8.76 35.08 37.19
C ILE A 746 8.85 35.11 38.72
N THR A 747 10.08 35.04 39.24
CA THR A 747 10.39 35.08 40.68
C THR A 747 10.88 36.45 41.16
N ASP A 748 11.03 37.41 40.23
CA ASP A 748 11.45 38.80 40.50
C ASP A 748 10.24 39.68 40.90
N ILE A 749 9.63 39.34 42.04
CA ILE A 749 8.40 39.97 42.52
C ILE A 749 8.68 41.26 43.29
N GLU A 750 8.01 42.35 42.89
CA GLU A 750 7.97 43.62 43.64
C GLU A 750 6.51 44.12 43.72
N PRO A 751 6.13 44.88 44.78
CA PRO A 751 4.82 45.53 44.86
C PRO A 751 4.58 46.52 43.72
N ASP A 752 3.32 46.67 43.29
CA ASP A 752 2.87 47.59 42.23
C ASP A 752 3.61 47.44 40.88
N LYS A 753 4.25 46.29 40.64
CA LYS A 753 5.01 45.99 39.41
C LYS A 753 4.10 45.48 38.31
N LEU A 754 4.11 46.16 37.16
CA LEU A 754 3.54 45.67 35.92
C LEU A 754 4.50 44.65 35.28
N TYR A 755 4.09 43.39 35.27
CA TYR A 755 4.75 42.33 34.53
C TYR A 755 4.25 42.39 33.08
N ASP A 756 5.11 42.76 32.13
CA ASP A 756 4.80 42.76 30.69
C ASP A 756 5.62 41.68 29.97
N VAL A 757 4.94 40.67 29.43
CA VAL A 757 5.55 39.50 28.80
C VAL A 757 5.22 39.48 27.31
N GLN A 758 6.25 39.57 26.48
CA GLN A 758 6.12 39.27 25.05
C GLN A 758 6.06 37.74 24.83
N VAL A 759 4.85 37.23 24.63
CA VAL A 759 4.59 35.83 24.29
C VAL A 759 4.67 35.60 22.77
N GLN A 760 5.11 34.40 22.37
CA GLN A 760 5.14 33.97 20.98
C GLN A 760 3.99 32.99 20.75
N MET A 761 3.12 33.31 19.80
CA MET A 761 1.90 32.58 19.47
C MET A 761 1.86 32.41 17.95
N LEU A 762 2.42 31.30 17.48
CA LEU A 762 2.63 31.06 16.04
C LEU A 762 1.45 30.35 15.41
N THR A 763 1.05 29.20 15.95
CA THR A 763 0.05 28.31 15.36
C THR A 763 -1.33 29.00 15.24
N PRO A 764 -1.89 29.19 14.04
CA PRO A 764 -3.26 29.67 13.85
C PRO A 764 -4.29 28.80 14.57
N GLY A 765 -5.24 29.43 15.25
CA GLY A 765 -6.23 28.79 16.10
C GLY A 765 -6.42 29.50 17.45
N ARG A 766 -7.23 28.91 18.33
CA ARG A 766 -7.50 29.45 19.66
C ARG A 766 -6.42 29.07 20.65
N TRP A 767 -5.58 30.04 21.02
CA TRP A 767 -4.69 29.90 22.17
C TRP A 767 -5.47 30.19 23.45
N THR A 768 -5.12 29.47 24.52
CA THR A 768 -5.69 29.66 25.86
C THR A 768 -4.57 30.00 26.85
N PHE A 769 -4.84 30.84 27.84
CA PHE A 769 -3.87 31.14 28.90
C PHE A 769 -4.53 31.43 30.26
N ASN A 770 -3.78 31.26 31.35
CA ASN A 770 -4.13 31.80 32.66
C ASN A 770 -2.89 32.38 33.36
N ILE A 771 -3.10 33.33 34.26
CA ILE A 771 -2.06 33.84 35.16
C ILE A 771 -2.14 33.08 36.48
N GLU A 772 -0.98 32.71 37.00
CA GLU A 772 -0.78 31.98 38.23
C GLU A 772 0.07 32.83 39.19
N ALA A 773 -0.18 32.70 40.49
CA ALA A 773 0.67 33.27 41.53
C ALA A 773 0.62 32.39 42.78
N GLY A 774 1.70 32.41 43.57
CA GLY A 774 1.74 31.62 44.81
C GLY A 774 2.82 32.04 45.79
N ASP A 775 2.51 31.82 47.07
CA ASP A 775 3.31 32.07 48.28
C ASP A 775 3.58 30.78 49.09
N GLY A 776 3.04 29.66 48.61
CA GLY A 776 2.85 28.41 49.34
C GLY A 776 1.49 27.76 49.04
N ALA A 777 0.49 28.57 48.64
CA ALA A 777 -0.74 28.12 48.00
C ALA A 777 -0.84 28.66 46.56
N VAL A 778 -1.22 27.81 45.61
CA VAL A 778 -1.34 28.20 44.19
C VAL A 778 -2.70 28.85 43.94
N ARG A 779 -2.71 30.02 43.31
CA ARG A 779 -3.90 30.75 42.85
C ARG A 779 -3.79 30.94 41.34
N LYS A 780 -4.91 30.81 40.62
CA LYS A 780 -4.96 31.00 39.16
C LYS A 780 -6.18 31.84 38.77
N THR A 781 -6.03 32.62 37.71
CA THR A 781 -7.17 33.25 37.02
C THR A 781 -8.03 32.19 36.32
N LYS A 782 -9.20 32.59 35.82
CA LYS A 782 -9.86 31.75 34.79
C LYS A 782 -9.02 31.70 33.51
N ASN A 783 -9.33 30.73 32.65
CA ASN A 783 -8.75 30.65 31.31
C ASN A 783 -9.27 31.79 30.41
N TYR A 784 -8.34 32.48 29.75
CA TYR A 784 -8.55 33.49 28.72
C TYR A 784 -8.13 32.97 27.36
N THR A 785 -8.63 33.58 26.29
CA THR A 785 -8.39 33.13 24.91
C THR A 785 -7.86 34.25 24.03
N VAL A 786 -6.91 33.91 23.15
CA VAL A 786 -6.44 34.73 22.03
C VAL A 786 -6.68 33.94 20.76
N ASP A 787 -7.49 34.45 19.84
CA ASP A 787 -7.72 33.80 18.54
C ASP A 787 -6.60 34.26 17.56
N VAL A 788 -5.70 33.34 17.20
CA VAL A 788 -4.54 33.61 16.31
C VAL A 788 -4.91 33.27 14.87
N LEU A 789 -4.61 34.19 13.96
CA LEU A 789 -5.01 34.15 12.56
C LEU A 789 -3.82 34.06 11.60
N SER A 790 -4.07 33.53 10.41
CA SER A 790 -3.26 33.72 9.21
C SER A 790 -3.89 34.78 8.30
N ASN A 791 -3.13 35.40 7.39
CA ASN A 791 -3.68 36.27 6.35
C ASN A 791 -3.66 35.65 4.94
N THR A 792 -3.16 34.42 4.83
CA THR A 792 -3.40 33.52 3.70
C THR A 792 -4.23 32.31 4.15
N GLN A 793 -4.89 31.63 3.20
CA GLN A 793 -5.60 30.39 3.51
C GLN A 793 -4.62 29.24 3.67
N ALA A 794 -4.90 28.35 4.62
CA ALA A 794 -4.19 27.09 4.74
C ALA A 794 -4.28 26.25 3.46
N LEU A 795 -3.22 25.51 3.17
CA LEU A 795 -3.19 24.50 2.13
C LEU A 795 -3.47 23.10 2.70
N ASN A 796 -4.33 22.36 2.00
CA ASN A 796 -4.69 20.99 2.32
C ASN A 796 -4.11 20.04 1.25
N ILE A 797 -3.93 18.79 1.65
CA ILE A 797 -3.54 17.65 0.83
C ILE A 797 -4.53 16.51 1.10
N THR A 798 -4.88 15.73 0.07
CA THR A 798 -5.78 14.58 0.20
C THR A 798 -5.04 13.28 -0.08
N ALA A 799 -5.21 12.28 0.77
CA ALA A 799 -4.69 10.94 0.51
C ALA A 799 -5.68 10.08 -0.27
N PHE A 800 -5.20 9.30 -1.22
CA PHE A 800 -6.01 8.44 -2.08
C PHE A 800 -5.64 6.96 -1.95
N SER A 801 -6.63 6.07 -2.06
CA SER A 801 -6.41 4.62 -2.15
C SER A 801 -5.55 4.28 -3.38
N HIS A 802 -4.37 3.69 -3.14
CA HIS A 802 -3.57 3.05 -4.18
C HIS A 802 -3.87 1.53 -4.17
N THR A 803 -3.95 0.91 -5.35
CA THR A 803 -4.08 -0.55 -5.45
C THR A 803 -2.72 -1.20 -5.25
N LYS A 804 -2.63 -2.04 -4.21
CA LYS A 804 -1.47 -2.88 -3.87
C LYS A 804 -1.52 -4.20 -4.63
N VAL A 805 -2.70 -4.74 -4.92
CA VAL A 805 -2.88 -6.02 -5.62
C VAL A 805 -3.73 -5.81 -6.89
N PRO A 806 -3.11 -5.48 -8.04
CA PRO A 806 -3.81 -5.19 -9.28
C PRO A 806 -4.37 -6.45 -9.95
N ARG A 807 -5.21 -6.21 -10.96
CA ARG A 807 -5.80 -7.23 -11.85
C ARG A 807 -6.73 -8.27 -11.20
N LEU A 808 -7.08 -8.16 -9.91
CA LEU A 808 -8.01 -9.06 -9.21
C LEU A 808 -9.37 -9.18 -9.92
N SER A 809 -9.84 -8.12 -10.58
CA SER A 809 -11.08 -8.12 -11.36
C SER A 809 -11.11 -9.16 -12.50
N LEU A 810 -9.96 -9.66 -12.97
CA LEU A 810 -9.89 -10.77 -13.95
C LEU A 810 -10.56 -12.05 -13.44
N LEU A 811 -10.73 -12.20 -12.12
CA LEU A 811 -11.37 -13.34 -11.46
C LEU A 811 -12.90 -13.19 -11.36
N ALA A 812 -13.42 -11.96 -11.37
CA ALA A 812 -14.84 -11.68 -11.21
C ALA A 812 -15.73 -12.36 -12.29
N PRO A 813 -15.35 -12.41 -13.58
CA PRO A 813 -16.09 -13.12 -14.62
C PRO A 813 -16.20 -14.63 -14.35
N ALA A 814 -15.11 -15.26 -13.92
CA ALA A 814 -15.08 -16.69 -13.62
C ALA A 814 -15.93 -17.03 -12.40
N ALA A 815 -15.85 -16.20 -11.34
CA ALA A 815 -16.71 -16.32 -10.17
C ALA A 815 -18.20 -16.14 -10.52
N ALA A 816 -18.54 -15.08 -11.24
CA ALA A 816 -19.91 -14.79 -11.64
C ALA A 816 -20.50 -15.87 -12.56
N ALA A 817 -19.73 -16.33 -13.56
CA ALA A 817 -20.12 -17.45 -14.41
C ALA A 817 -20.36 -18.74 -13.62
N ALA A 818 -19.48 -19.04 -12.64
CA ALA A 818 -19.56 -20.27 -11.85
C ALA A 818 -20.75 -20.28 -10.88
N ARG A 819 -21.16 -19.10 -10.41
CA ARG A 819 -22.27 -18.90 -9.45
C ARG A 819 -23.59 -18.45 -10.11
N ARG A 820 -23.61 -18.19 -11.43
CA ARG A 820 -24.73 -17.57 -12.17
C ARG A 820 -25.15 -16.21 -11.57
N ALA A 821 -24.15 -15.44 -11.14
CA ALA A 821 -24.33 -14.15 -10.51
C ALA A 821 -24.55 -13.03 -11.53
N ALA A 822 -25.15 -11.92 -11.08
CA ALA A 822 -25.01 -10.65 -11.77
C ALA A 822 -23.63 -10.06 -11.45
N LEU A 823 -22.86 -9.66 -12.47
CA LEU A 823 -21.58 -8.96 -12.29
C LEU A 823 -21.82 -7.46 -12.48
N ILE A 824 -21.43 -6.66 -11.48
CA ILE A 824 -21.50 -5.19 -11.48
C ILE A 824 -20.06 -4.64 -11.41
N ASP A 825 -19.75 -3.70 -12.30
CA ASP A 825 -18.44 -3.04 -12.37
C ASP A 825 -18.52 -1.59 -11.86
N VAL A 826 -17.58 -1.19 -11.01
CA VAL A 826 -17.42 0.20 -10.54
C VAL A 826 -16.83 1.10 -11.65
N ALA A 827 -15.98 0.54 -12.51
CA ALA A 827 -15.34 1.20 -13.66
C ALA A 827 -14.62 2.54 -13.39
N ARG A 828 -14.20 2.78 -12.13
CA ARG A 828 -13.67 4.05 -11.62
C ARG A 828 -12.24 3.90 -11.11
N ASP A 829 -11.37 4.85 -11.47
CA ASP A 829 -9.96 4.81 -11.08
C ASP A 829 -9.86 4.88 -9.53
N PRO A 830 -9.07 4.03 -8.85
CA PRO A 830 -9.11 3.89 -7.38
C PRO A 830 -8.93 5.18 -6.60
N GLN A 831 -8.17 6.13 -7.14
CA GLN A 831 -7.94 7.45 -6.55
C GLN A 831 -9.23 8.30 -6.40
N GLN A 832 -10.32 7.92 -7.07
CA GLN A 832 -11.60 8.64 -7.12
C GLN A 832 -12.73 7.93 -6.37
N ILE A 833 -12.46 6.80 -5.72
CA ILE A 833 -13.49 5.98 -5.05
C ILE A 833 -13.85 6.57 -3.69
N ASP A 834 -15.15 6.72 -3.48
CA ASP A 834 -15.76 7.00 -2.18
C ASP A 834 -16.62 5.76 -1.87
N PRO A 835 -16.18 4.87 -0.95
CA PRO A 835 -16.76 3.53 -0.86
C PRO A 835 -18.23 3.57 -0.44
N SER A 836 -18.65 4.53 0.38
CA SER A 836 -20.05 4.75 0.73
C SER A 836 -20.91 5.17 -0.47
N LYS A 837 -20.43 6.09 -1.33
CA LYS A 837 -21.15 6.47 -2.57
C LYS A 837 -21.18 5.34 -3.61
N GLU A 838 -20.21 4.45 -3.61
CA GLU A 838 -20.24 3.25 -4.45
C GLU A 838 -21.22 2.20 -3.89
N GLU A 839 -21.32 2.04 -2.56
CA GLU A 839 -22.34 1.20 -1.91
C GLU A 839 -23.78 1.68 -2.18
N GLU A 840 -24.04 2.99 -2.09
CA GLU A 840 -25.34 3.58 -2.46
C GLU A 840 -25.75 3.20 -3.90
N LYS A 841 -24.80 3.28 -4.85
CA LYS A 841 -25.02 2.92 -6.25
C LYS A 841 -25.18 1.40 -6.45
N LEU A 842 -24.42 0.58 -5.74
CA LEU A 842 -24.58 -0.88 -5.74
C LEU A 842 -26.01 -1.28 -5.34
N ASN A 843 -26.51 -0.70 -4.24
CA ASN A 843 -27.85 -0.96 -3.74
C ASN A 843 -28.93 -0.50 -4.74
N GLN A 844 -28.84 0.73 -5.24
CA GLN A 844 -29.76 1.21 -6.30
C GLN A 844 -29.76 0.30 -7.53
N LYS A 845 -28.58 -0.14 -7.99
CA LYS A 845 -28.43 -1.01 -9.17
C LYS A 845 -29.05 -2.40 -8.94
N VAL A 846 -29.00 -2.93 -7.72
CA VAL A 846 -29.64 -4.21 -7.36
C VAL A 846 -31.17 -4.06 -7.30
N GLU A 847 -31.70 -2.96 -6.76
CA GLU A 847 -33.13 -2.64 -6.78
C GLU A 847 -33.65 -2.51 -8.24
N GLU A 848 -32.96 -1.74 -9.09
CA GLU A 848 -33.29 -1.53 -10.51
C GLU A 848 -33.31 -2.82 -11.35
N MET A 849 -32.65 -3.88 -10.91
CA MET A 849 -32.60 -5.19 -11.57
C MET A 849 -33.73 -6.16 -11.16
N GLU A 850 -34.51 -5.81 -10.14
CA GLU A 850 -35.56 -6.66 -9.55
C GLU A 850 -35.02 -8.08 -9.20
N ILE A 851 -33.96 -8.13 -8.39
CA ILE A 851 -33.37 -9.37 -7.86
C ILE A 851 -33.24 -9.32 -6.33
N SER A 852 -33.16 -10.49 -5.70
CA SER A 852 -32.99 -10.64 -4.24
C SER A 852 -31.90 -11.67 -3.98
N PRO A 853 -30.61 -11.30 -4.08
CA PRO A 853 -29.50 -12.22 -3.90
C PRO A 853 -29.29 -12.58 -2.43
N SER A 854 -28.94 -13.83 -2.14
CA SER A 854 -28.50 -14.26 -0.81
C SER A 854 -27.03 -13.91 -0.53
N TYR A 855 -26.23 -13.66 -1.58
CA TYR A 855 -24.78 -13.43 -1.46
C TYR A 855 -24.28 -12.18 -2.21
N LEU A 856 -23.31 -11.47 -1.62
CA LEU A 856 -22.48 -10.47 -2.28
C LEU A 856 -21.00 -10.90 -2.23
N MET A 857 -20.38 -11.09 -3.39
CA MET A 857 -18.95 -11.35 -3.51
C MET A 857 -18.23 -10.09 -3.99
N VAL A 858 -17.35 -9.53 -3.17
CA VAL A 858 -16.49 -8.40 -3.56
C VAL A 858 -15.19 -8.94 -4.15
N VAL A 859 -14.71 -8.37 -5.26
CA VAL A 859 -13.47 -8.80 -5.94
C VAL A 859 -12.58 -7.59 -6.16
N GLY A 860 -11.54 -7.47 -5.33
CA GLY A 860 -10.62 -6.33 -5.30
C GLY A 860 -9.95 -6.18 -3.94
N ASP A 861 -8.84 -5.44 -3.93
CA ASP A 861 -8.05 -5.12 -2.74
C ASP A 861 -8.58 -3.86 -2.01
N THR A 862 -7.91 -3.47 -0.93
CA THR A 862 -8.22 -2.26 -0.15
C THR A 862 -8.02 -0.96 -0.94
N GLY A 863 -7.27 -0.99 -2.04
CA GLY A 863 -7.14 0.12 -2.97
C GLY A 863 -8.29 0.21 -3.98
N SER A 864 -8.51 -0.87 -4.74
CA SER A 864 -9.45 -0.92 -5.87
C SER A 864 -10.92 -1.01 -5.45
N MET A 865 -11.17 -1.57 -4.26
CA MET A 865 -12.48 -1.73 -3.62
C MET A 865 -12.36 -1.43 -2.11
N PRO A 866 -12.17 -0.16 -1.69
CA PRO A 866 -11.88 0.19 -0.30
C PRO A 866 -12.96 -0.26 0.70
N PHE A 867 -12.56 -0.58 1.92
CA PHE A 867 -13.49 -0.86 3.01
C PHE A 867 -14.27 0.40 3.44
N ILE A 868 -15.44 0.18 4.03
CA ILE A 868 -16.31 1.24 4.55
C ILE A 868 -16.03 1.42 6.04
N SER A 869 -15.48 2.57 6.42
CA SER A 869 -15.36 2.97 7.83
C SER A 869 -16.74 3.04 8.48
N THR A 870 -16.86 2.47 9.68
CA THR A 870 -18.07 2.60 10.50
C THR A 870 -18.11 3.91 11.29
N GLY A 871 -16.99 4.62 11.37
CA GLY A 871 -16.77 5.74 12.30
C GLY A 871 -16.58 5.32 13.76
N LEU A 872 -16.62 4.02 14.09
CA LEU A 872 -16.32 3.50 15.42
C LEU A 872 -14.80 3.37 15.60
N ILE A 873 -14.32 3.70 16.79
CA ILE A 873 -12.91 3.67 17.16
C ILE A 873 -12.76 2.91 18.48
N GLN A 874 -11.86 1.92 18.49
CA GLN A 874 -11.40 1.25 19.70
C GLN A 874 -10.07 1.84 20.16
N LYS A 875 -9.82 1.82 21.47
CA LYS A 875 -8.58 2.32 22.08
C LYS A 875 -7.83 1.18 22.75
N VAL A 876 -6.52 1.11 22.52
CA VAL A 876 -5.60 0.29 23.31
C VAL A 876 -5.16 1.06 24.55
N ASP A 877 -4.86 2.35 24.38
CA ASP A 877 -4.43 3.27 25.44
C ASP A 877 -4.77 4.75 25.11
N GLU A 878 -4.12 5.72 25.76
CA GLU A 878 -4.32 7.16 25.50
C GLU A 878 -3.94 7.59 24.07
N ILE A 879 -3.14 6.80 23.37
CA ILE A 879 -2.48 7.12 22.10
C ILE A 879 -2.96 6.18 20.98
N MET A 880 -2.97 4.86 21.21
CA MET A 880 -3.21 3.87 20.16
C MET A 880 -4.70 3.56 19.94
N GLU A 881 -5.12 3.65 18.69
CA GLU A 881 -6.51 3.59 18.24
C GLU A 881 -6.65 2.66 17.01
N TYR A 882 -7.66 1.80 16.99
CA TYR A 882 -8.10 1.07 15.78
C TYR A 882 -9.40 1.67 15.25
N GLU A 883 -9.56 1.75 13.93
CA GLU A 883 -10.85 2.05 13.28
C GLU A 883 -11.54 0.74 12.92
N ILE A 884 -12.82 0.60 13.26
CA ILE A 884 -13.61 -0.54 12.80
C ILE A 884 -14.15 -0.22 11.41
N PHE A 885 -13.83 -1.08 10.45
CA PHE A 885 -14.29 -1.00 9.08
C PHE A 885 -14.98 -2.30 8.67
N ARG A 886 -15.87 -2.22 7.68
CA ARG A 886 -16.61 -3.36 7.13
C ARG A 886 -16.50 -3.41 5.62
N ASP A 887 -16.85 -4.54 5.03
CA ASP A 887 -17.06 -4.65 3.59
C ASP A 887 -18.42 -4.09 3.14
N TYR A 888 -18.60 -3.99 1.82
CA TYR A 888 -19.84 -3.56 1.17
C TYR A 888 -21.04 -4.45 1.57
N GLN A 889 -22.23 -3.88 1.72
CA GLN A 889 -23.46 -4.59 2.11
C GLN A 889 -24.64 -4.26 1.18
N LEU A 890 -25.59 -5.20 1.07
CA LEU A 890 -26.85 -5.04 0.35
C LEU A 890 -28.03 -4.95 1.32
N SER A 891 -28.63 -3.77 1.41
CA SER A 891 -29.77 -3.45 2.26
C SER A 891 -31.07 -3.73 1.53
N LEU A 892 -31.55 -4.98 1.60
CA LEU A 892 -32.77 -5.43 0.90
C LEU A 892 -34.08 -5.11 1.66
N ASP A 893 -34.02 -4.66 2.92
CA ASP A 893 -35.17 -4.34 3.78
C ASP A 893 -34.88 -3.12 4.69
N ASP A 894 -35.92 -2.38 5.09
CA ASP A 894 -35.90 -1.27 6.08
C ASP A 894 -35.63 -1.75 7.55
N GLN A 895 -34.89 -2.84 7.77
CA GLN A 895 -34.65 -3.42 9.09
C GLN A 895 -33.15 -3.47 9.44
N ASN A 896 -32.84 -3.36 10.74
CA ASN A 896 -31.48 -3.28 11.29
C ASN A 896 -30.68 -4.61 11.22
N TYR A 897 -31.02 -5.51 10.28
CA TYR A 897 -30.45 -6.84 10.11
C TYR A 897 -30.01 -7.00 8.65
N SER A 898 -28.86 -7.63 8.41
CA SER A 898 -28.45 -7.92 7.03
C SER A 898 -29.08 -9.25 6.58
N ASN A 899 -29.60 -9.28 5.35
CA ASN A 899 -30.17 -10.47 4.71
C ASN A 899 -29.24 -11.05 3.63
N VAL A 900 -28.05 -10.47 3.44
CA VAL A 900 -27.10 -10.85 2.38
C VAL A 900 -25.73 -11.15 2.98
N ALA A 901 -25.22 -12.35 2.71
CA ALA A 901 -23.92 -12.82 3.16
C ALA A 901 -22.79 -12.28 2.27
N VAL A 902 -21.76 -11.71 2.88
CA VAL A 902 -20.66 -11.02 2.18
C VAL A 902 -19.35 -11.80 2.29
N GLY A 903 -18.53 -11.79 1.24
CA GLY A 903 -17.16 -12.30 1.28
C GLY A 903 -16.30 -11.74 0.16
N ARG A 904 -14.99 -11.55 0.43
CA ARG A 904 -14.06 -10.87 -0.49
C ARG A 904 -13.04 -11.82 -1.11
N ILE A 905 -12.90 -11.76 -2.44
CA ILE A 905 -11.80 -12.40 -3.17
C ILE A 905 -10.61 -11.44 -3.22
N MET A 906 -9.65 -11.68 -2.33
CA MET A 906 -8.38 -10.96 -2.21
C MET A 906 -7.29 -11.94 -1.75
N ALA A 907 -6.04 -11.69 -2.15
CA ALA A 907 -4.83 -12.42 -1.73
C ALA A 907 -3.61 -11.50 -1.94
N LEU A 908 -2.39 -12.00 -1.71
CA LEU A 908 -1.14 -11.27 -1.97
C LEU A 908 -0.85 -11.04 -3.47
N SER A 909 -1.53 -11.75 -4.36
CA SER A 909 -1.39 -11.60 -5.81
C SER A 909 -2.67 -12.03 -6.54
N VAL A 910 -2.86 -11.60 -7.79
CA VAL A 910 -3.95 -12.12 -8.65
C VAL A 910 -3.83 -13.65 -8.83
N TYR A 911 -2.63 -14.21 -8.75
CA TYR A 911 -2.34 -15.64 -8.86
C TYR A 911 -2.77 -16.41 -7.61
N ASP A 912 -2.47 -15.87 -6.42
CA ASP A 912 -2.90 -16.44 -5.14
C ASP A 912 -4.43 -16.30 -4.95
N ALA A 913 -5.04 -15.23 -5.47
CA ALA A 913 -6.49 -15.09 -5.53
C ALA A 913 -7.13 -16.02 -6.58
N SER A 914 -6.41 -16.33 -7.67
CA SER A 914 -6.86 -17.29 -8.68
C SER A 914 -6.90 -18.71 -8.14
N GLN A 915 -5.86 -19.15 -7.42
CA GLN A 915 -5.88 -20.48 -6.77
C GLN A 915 -6.91 -20.56 -5.65
N LEU A 916 -7.19 -19.49 -4.89
CA LEU A 916 -8.31 -19.39 -3.95
C LEU A 916 -9.65 -19.71 -4.65
N LEU A 917 -9.96 -19.01 -5.75
CA LEU A 917 -11.20 -19.24 -6.50
C LEU A 917 -11.22 -20.64 -7.14
N ALA A 918 -10.13 -21.08 -7.76
CA ALA A 918 -10.05 -22.38 -8.43
C ALA A 918 -10.20 -23.55 -7.44
N ARG A 919 -9.57 -23.48 -6.24
CA ARG A 919 -9.73 -24.47 -5.16
C ARG A 919 -11.16 -24.52 -4.66
N THR A 920 -11.80 -23.37 -4.51
CA THR A 920 -13.20 -23.24 -4.09
C THR A 920 -14.16 -23.87 -5.11
N LEU A 921 -13.96 -23.60 -6.40
CA LEU A 921 -14.82 -24.14 -7.48
C LEU A 921 -14.57 -25.61 -7.79
N ALA A 922 -13.32 -26.09 -7.63
CA ALA A 922 -12.94 -27.48 -7.80
C ALA A 922 -13.18 -28.35 -6.56
N TYR A 923 -13.54 -27.76 -5.41
CA TYR A 923 -13.55 -28.41 -4.10
C TYR A 923 -14.21 -29.79 -4.09
N ASP A 924 -15.39 -29.94 -4.68
CA ASP A 924 -16.13 -31.22 -4.75
C ASP A 924 -15.41 -32.30 -5.56
N GLN A 925 -14.62 -31.90 -6.56
CA GLN A 925 -13.86 -32.79 -7.45
C GLN A 925 -12.58 -33.31 -6.77
N LEU A 926 -12.01 -32.51 -5.86
CA LEU A 926 -10.79 -32.85 -5.12
C LEU A 926 -11.05 -33.98 -4.11
N ASN A 927 -10.09 -34.89 -3.98
CA ASN A 927 -10.18 -36.06 -3.12
C ASN A 927 -9.05 -36.08 -2.08
N GLY A 928 -9.29 -36.76 -0.95
CA GLY A 928 -8.27 -36.97 0.09
C GLY A 928 -8.89 -37.12 1.49
N SER A 929 -8.13 -37.72 2.41
CA SER A 929 -8.56 -37.91 3.81
C SER A 929 -8.74 -36.60 4.57
N TRP A 930 -8.08 -35.53 4.13
CA TRP A 930 -8.16 -34.19 4.72
C TRP A 930 -9.61 -33.67 4.83
N LYS A 931 -10.50 -34.03 3.89
CA LYS A 931 -11.93 -33.64 3.90
C LYS A 931 -12.68 -34.07 5.16
N SER A 932 -12.25 -35.15 5.81
CA SER A 932 -12.87 -35.67 7.04
C SER A 932 -12.18 -35.19 8.32
N ASN A 933 -11.14 -34.35 8.24
CA ASN A 933 -10.34 -33.91 9.39
C ASN A 933 -10.65 -32.45 9.77
N ALA A 934 -10.57 -32.12 11.06
CA ALA A 934 -10.56 -30.74 11.52
C ALA A 934 -9.55 -30.52 12.65
N LEU A 935 -9.12 -29.26 12.81
CA LEU A 935 -8.15 -28.84 13.82
C LEU A 935 -8.72 -27.70 14.67
N VAL A 936 -8.69 -27.87 15.98
CA VAL A 936 -9.06 -26.85 16.97
C VAL A 936 -7.80 -26.49 17.75
N ILE A 937 -7.41 -25.21 17.73
CA ILE A 937 -6.24 -24.67 18.42
C ILE A 937 -6.72 -23.63 19.43
N SER A 938 -6.45 -23.82 20.72
CA SER A 938 -6.81 -22.85 21.76
C SER A 938 -5.88 -22.96 22.97
N SER A 939 -5.24 -21.85 23.36
CA SER A 939 -4.25 -21.84 24.44
C SER A 939 -4.41 -20.65 25.39
N PRO A 940 -5.60 -20.43 25.98
CA PRO A 940 -5.90 -19.26 26.79
C PRO A 940 -4.94 -19.16 27.99
N PRO A 941 -4.41 -17.95 28.28
CA PRO A 941 -3.43 -17.74 29.35
C PRO A 941 -4.04 -17.99 30.74
N LEU A 942 -3.20 -18.50 31.66
CA LEU A 942 -3.62 -18.92 33.02
C LEU A 942 -4.22 -17.80 33.89
N SER A 943 -4.08 -16.54 33.47
CA SER A 943 -4.67 -15.36 34.11
C SER A 943 -6.18 -15.23 33.89
N PHE A 944 -6.72 -15.78 32.80
CA PHE A 944 -8.14 -15.70 32.46
C PHE A 944 -8.80 -17.09 32.52
N PRO A 945 -9.99 -17.24 33.15
CA PRO A 945 -10.65 -18.53 33.24
C PRO A 945 -11.11 -19.01 31.86
N GLN A 946 -10.85 -20.28 31.56
CA GLN A 946 -11.05 -20.90 30.24
C GLN A 946 -12.46 -20.68 29.69
N SER A 947 -12.56 -20.06 28.52
CA SER A 947 -13.82 -20.01 27.77
C SER A 947 -14.20 -21.40 27.23
N PRO A 948 -15.47 -21.82 27.31
CA PRO A 948 -15.91 -23.11 26.81
C PRO A 948 -16.08 -23.17 25.28
N ILE A 949 -15.82 -22.07 24.55
CA ILE A 949 -16.13 -21.95 23.12
C ILE A 949 -15.33 -22.92 22.24
N ALA A 950 -13.99 -22.98 22.38
CA ALA A 950 -13.18 -23.96 21.66
C ALA A 950 -13.56 -25.43 21.97
N ILE A 951 -14.14 -25.69 23.15
CA ILE A 951 -14.68 -27.01 23.52
C ILE A 951 -15.97 -27.30 22.76
N SER A 952 -16.85 -26.30 22.70
CA SER A 952 -18.13 -26.36 22.00
C SER A 952 -17.92 -26.57 20.49
N ILE A 953 -17.02 -25.80 19.87
CA ILE A 953 -16.70 -25.93 18.43
C ILE A 953 -16.16 -27.32 18.11
N ARG A 954 -15.24 -27.86 18.92
CA ARG A 954 -14.76 -29.24 18.76
C ARG A 954 -15.92 -30.25 18.78
N ASP A 955 -16.83 -30.12 19.74
CA ASP A 955 -17.93 -31.06 19.91
C ASP A 955 -18.98 -30.92 18.79
N TYR A 956 -19.21 -29.71 18.25
CA TYR A 956 -20.02 -29.48 17.05
C TYR A 956 -19.40 -30.13 15.81
N LEU A 957 -18.09 -30.00 15.62
CA LEU A 957 -17.37 -30.65 14.51
C LEU A 957 -17.34 -32.19 14.63
N LEU A 958 -17.34 -32.72 15.86
CA LEU A 958 -17.53 -34.16 16.13
C LEU A 958 -18.97 -34.63 15.82
N ASP A 959 -19.99 -33.84 16.15
CA ASP A 959 -21.39 -34.10 15.77
C ASP A 959 -21.59 -34.10 14.25
N ALA A 960 -20.87 -33.22 13.52
CA ALA A 960 -20.79 -33.25 12.05
C ALA A 960 -20.08 -34.50 11.49
N GLY A 961 -19.48 -35.33 12.35
CA GLY A 961 -18.79 -36.56 11.97
C GLY A 961 -17.35 -36.39 11.52
N LEU A 962 -16.72 -35.24 11.78
CA LEU A 962 -15.31 -34.99 11.47
C LEU A 962 -14.38 -35.64 12.51
N VAL A 963 -13.17 -35.96 12.10
CA VAL A 963 -12.07 -36.39 12.98
C VAL A 963 -11.34 -35.14 13.46
N VAL A 964 -11.69 -34.68 14.67
CA VAL A 964 -11.15 -33.43 15.21
C VAL A 964 -9.89 -33.67 16.04
N LYS A 965 -8.78 -33.02 15.68
CA LYS A 965 -7.62 -32.86 16.57
C LYS A 965 -7.77 -31.59 17.39
N ASP A 966 -7.73 -31.75 18.71
CA ASP A 966 -7.81 -30.69 19.72
C ASP A 966 -6.37 -30.40 20.21
N LEU A 967 -5.85 -29.19 20.03
CA LEU A 967 -4.52 -28.74 20.49
C LEU A 967 -4.69 -27.63 21.53
N ARG A 968 -4.22 -27.86 22.76
CA ARG A 968 -4.34 -26.89 23.86
C ARG A 968 -3.15 -26.88 24.80
N TYR A 969 -2.93 -25.73 25.45
CA TYR A 969 -1.88 -25.54 26.46
C TYR A 969 -0.52 -26.05 25.94
N GLU A 970 0.14 -26.96 26.65
CA GLU A 970 1.41 -27.57 26.26
C GLU A 970 1.40 -28.35 24.91
N GLU A 971 0.23 -28.68 24.34
CA GLU A 971 0.16 -29.25 22.98
C GLU A 971 0.08 -28.19 21.86
N ALA A 972 -0.43 -26.99 22.15
CA ALA A 972 -0.61 -25.90 21.17
C ALA A 972 0.73 -25.20 20.84
N THR A 973 1.65 -25.95 20.24
CA THR A 973 3.00 -25.51 19.87
C THR A 973 3.10 -25.27 18.37
N TYR A 974 4.00 -24.38 17.94
CA TYR A 974 4.29 -24.12 16.53
C TYR A 974 4.45 -25.42 15.71
N GLN A 975 5.30 -26.33 16.20
CA GLN A 975 5.59 -27.61 15.54
C GLN A 975 4.34 -28.50 15.39
N GLN A 976 3.45 -28.53 16.38
CA GLN A 976 2.22 -29.33 16.29
C GLN A 976 1.18 -28.68 15.37
N ALA A 977 0.98 -27.36 15.44
CA ALA A 977 0.05 -26.63 14.57
C ALA A 977 0.43 -26.80 13.09
N VAL A 978 1.67 -26.49 12.72
CA VAL A 978 2.21 -26.66 11.35
C VAL A 978 2.11 -28.11 10.89
N SER A 979 2.47 -29.07 11.74
CA SER A 979 2.39 -30.49 11.41
C SER A 979 0.95 -30.94 11.13
N GLN A 980 -0.04 -30.51 11.94
CA GLN A 980 -1.43 -30.87 11.67
C GLN A 980 -1.97 -30.23 10.39
N MET A 981 -1.62 -28.97 10.10
CA MET A 981 -2.10 -28.26 8.90
C MET A 981 -1.48 -28.80 7.60
N ASN A 982 -0.16 -29.02 7.54
CA ASN A 982 0.52 -29.62 6.38
C ASN A 982 0.12 -31.09 6.13
N ASN A 983 -0.39 -31.82 7.14
CA ASN A 983 -0.97 -33.15 6.94
C ASN A 983 -2.40 -33.13 6.36
N GLY A 984 -3.01 -31.95 6.20
CA GLY A 984 -4.27 -31.74 5.52
C GLY A 984 -5.49 -31.77 6.45
N GLN A 985 -6.12 -30.60 6.58
CA GLN A 985 -7.38 -30.36 7.30
C GLN A 985 -8.48 -29.88 6.33
N ASN A 986 -9.75 -30.00 6.74
CA ASN A 986 -10.88 -29.37 6.06
C ASN A 986 -11.33 -28.08 6.76
N ILE A 987 -11.23 -28.05 8.08
CA ILE A 987 -11.61 -26.92 8.92
C ILE A 987 -10.50 -26.72 9.96
N VAL A 988 -10.03 -25.49 10.11
CA VAL A 988 -9.09 -25.07 11.15
C VAL A 988 -9.69 -23.89 11.89
N THR A 989 -9.77 -23.98 13.21
CA THR A 989 -10.16 -22.85 14.08
C THR A 989 -9.07 -22.55 15.08
N PHE A 990 -8.81 -21.26 15.28
CA PHE A 990 -7.93 -20.70 16.28
C PHE A 990 -8.73 -19.82 17.25
N ASN A 991 -8.41 -19.89 18.54
CA ASN A 991 -9.02 -19.11 19.63
C ASN A 991 -7.94 -18.82 20.69
N ASN A 992 -7.30 -17.66 20.60
CA ASN A 992 -6.33 -17.13 21.57
C ASN A 992 -5.99 -15.66 21.23
N HIS A 993 -4.92 -15.09 21.82
CA HIS A 993 -4.35 -13.84 21.32
C HIS A 993 -3.78 -13.96 19.90
N GLY A 994 -3.84 -12.87 19.13
CA GLY A 994 -3.20 -12.72 17.83
C GLY A 994 -2.83 -11.27 17.56
N SER A 995 -2.12 -11.05 16.46
CA SER A 995 -1.85 -9.75 15.84
C SER A 995 -1.98 -9.89 14.32
N GLU A 996 -1.86 -8.78 13.58
CA GLU A 996 -1.91 -8.74 12.11
C GLU A 996 -1.01 -9.79 11.45
N ASP A 997 0.14 -10.09 12.07
CA ASP A 997 1.21 -10.93 11.57
C ASP A 997 1.26 -12.35 12.14
N GLN A 998 0.53 -12.66 13.22
CA GLN A 998 0.69 -13.97 13.87
C GLN A 998 -0.49 -14.46 14.71
N TRP A 999 -0.54 -15.78 14.87
CA TRP A 999 -1.32 -16.46 15.91
C TRP A 999 -0.46 -16.69 17.15
N GLY A 1000 -0.92 -16.21 18.31
CA GLY A 1000 -0.34 -16.50 19.62
C GLY A 1000 -0.68 -17.92 20.06
N LEU A 1001 0.31 -18.81 20.03
CA LEU A 1001 0.14 -20.22 20.39
C LEU A 1001 0.34 -20.41 21.90
N SER A 1002 1.24 -21.30 22.34
CA SER A 1002 1.42 -21.62 23.76
C SER A 1002 2.64 -20.95 24.39
N ASP A 1003 2.39 -20.07 25.36
CA ASP A 1003 3.41 -19.45 26.24
C ASP A 1003 4.36 -20.48 26.86
N TRP A 1004 3.85 -21.69 27.14
CA TRP A 1004 4.60 -22.79 27.74
C TRP A 1004 5.75 -23.27 26.85
N SER A 1005 5.69 -22.98 25.55
CA SER A 1005 6.67 -23.42 24.56
C SER A 1005 7.90 -22.50 24.46
N MET A 1006 7.83 -21.25 24.95
CA MET A 1006 8.86 -20.19 25.05
C MET A 1006 9.70 -19.79 23.80
N MET A 1007 10.02 -20.73 22.91
CA MET A 1007 10.73 -20.52 21.64
C MET A 1007 9.84 -20.86 20.42
N ASP A 1008 8.74 -21.60 20.65
CA ASP A 1008 7.79 -22.12 19.65
C ASP A 1008 6.35 -21.61 19.93
N SER A 1009 6.23 -20.41 20.53
CA SER A 1009 4.99 -19.86 21.09
C SER A 1009 4.15 -19.03 20.11
N THR A 1010 4.56 -18.83 18.86
CA THR A 1010 3.77 -18.11 17.83
C THR A 1010 3.85 -18.80 16.46
N LEU A 1011 2.87 -18.49 15.60
CA LEU A 1011 2.85 -18.86 14.18
C LEU A 1011 2.69 -17.59 13.36
N THR A 1012 3.78 -17.13 12.74
CA THR A 1012 3.83 -15.88 11.96
C THR A 1012 3.39 -16.08 10.52
N ALA A 1013 3.08 -14.97 9.84
CA ALA A 1013 2.76 -14.90 8.42
C ALA A 1013 3.82 -15.59 7.55
N ASP A 1014 5.11 -15.33 7.81
CA ASP A 1014 6.23 -16.01 7.13
C ASP A 1014 6.21 -17.54 7.31
N HIS A 1015 5.98 -18.02 8.54
CA HIS A 1015 5.83 -19.46 8.77
C HIS A 1015 4.62 -20.06 8.03
N VAL A 1016 3.54 -19.27 7.85
CA VAL A 1016 2.36 -19.70 7.07
C VAL A 1016 2.64 -19.70 5.56
N LYS A 1017 3.41 -18.73 5.04
CA LYS A 1017 3.83 -18.67 3.62
C LYS A 1017 4.65 -19.89 3.17
N GLU A 1018 5.34 -20.58 4.09
CA GLU A 1018 6.07 -21.84 3.80
C GLU A 1018 5.16 -23.09 3.76
N LEU A 1019 3.87 -23.00 4.15
CA LEU A 1019 2.96 -24.15 4.21
C LEU A 1019 2.35 -24.53 2.85
N VAL A 1020 1.88 -25.78 2.75
CA VAL A 1020 1.11 -26.27 1.59
C VAL A 1020 -0.17 -26.92 2.10
N LEU A 1021 -1.20 -26.09 2.29
CA LEU A 1021 -2.46 -26.49 2.90
C LEU A 1021 -3.31 -27.32 1.94
N ALA A 1022 -4.21 -28.13 2.51
CA ALA A 1022 -5.39 -28.59 1.80
C ALA A 1022 -6.42 -27.44 1.68
N PRO A 1023 -7.49 -27.58 0.86
CA PRO A 1023 -8.59 -26.61 0.78
C PRO A 1023 -9.37 -26.52 2.10
N GLN A 1024 -8.82 -25.79 3.06
CA GLN A 1024 -9.38 -25.63 4.41
C GLN A 1024 -10.19 -24.33 4.55
N THR A 1025 -11.30 -24.40 5.27
CA THR A 1025 -11.90 -23.24 5.95
C THR A 1025 -11.02 -22.88 7.14
N THR A 1026 -10.69 -21.60 7.29
CA THR A 1026 -9.83 -21.11 8.39
C THR A 1026 -10.55 -20.01 9.15
N THR A 1027 -10.68 -20.16 10.47
CA THR A 1027 -11.36 -19.18 11.33
C THR A 1027 -10.50 -18.78 12.52
N SER A 1028 -10.54 -17.51 12.91
CA SER A 1028 -9.70 -16.92 13.95
C SER A 1028 -10.52 -16.03 14.88
N ASP A 1029 -10.69 -16.49 16.12
CA ASP A 1029 -11.28 -15.78 17.27
C ASP A 1029 -10.10 -15.19 18.06
N ALA A 1030 -9.54 -14.11 17.52
CA ALA A 1030 -8.29 -13.48 17.90
C ALA A 1030 -8.12 -12.08 17.27
N CYS A 1031 -7.86 -11.07 18.12
CA CYS A 1031 -7.69 -9.66 17.77
C CYS A 1031 -6.92 -9.42 16.46
N VAL A 1032 -7.43 -8.51 15.62
CA VAL A 1032 -6.79 -7.92 14.43
C VAL A 1032 -6.19 -8.90 13.40
N THR A 1033 -6.40 -10.22 13.55
CA THR A 1033 -5.85 -11.23 12.62
C THR A 1033 -6.46 -11.18 11.21
N ALA A 1034 -7.51 -10.39 10.99
CA ALA A 1034 -8.06 -10.04 9.67
C ALA A 1034 -8.04 -8.52 9.39
N ASN A 1035 -7.27 -7.73 10.15
CA ASN A 1035 -7.02 -6.33 9.82
C ASN A 1035 -6.21 -6.26 8.52
N LEU A 1036 -6.60 -5.32 7.65
CA LEU A 1036 -6.01 -5.08 6.33
C LEU A 1036 -5.79 -3.58 6.06
N LYS A 1037 -6.07 -2.73 7.06
CA LYS A 1037 -5.74 -1.29 7.05
C LYS A 1037 -4.49 -1.02 7.87
N GLY A 1038 -4.50 -1.42 9.14
CA GLY A 1038 -3.49 -1.03 10.14
C GLY A 1038 -4.14 -0.32 11.32
N TYR A 1039 -3.45 0.64 11.93
CA TYR A 1039 -3.90 1.34 13.14
C TYR A 1039 -3.50 2.82 13.15
N TYR A 1040 -3.92 3.55 14.19
CA TYR A 1040 -3.69 4.98 14.33
C TYR A 1040 -3.06 5.31 15.68
N LEU A 1041 -2.25 6.37 15.72
CA LEU A 1041 -1.59 6.85 16.93
C LEU A 1041 -1.86 8.35 17.11
N ASN A 1042 -2.34 8.73 18.29
CA ASN A 1042 -2.91 10.04 18.61
C ASN A 1042 -1.91 10.93 19.37
N VAL A 1043 -0.78 11.25 18.74
CA VAL A 1043 0.30 12.01 19.39
C VAL A 1043 -0.08 13.47 19.57
N THR A 1044 -0.23 13.90 20.83
CA THR A 1044 -0.61 15.27 21.24
C THR A 1044 -1.94 15.79 20.67
N GLY A 1045 -2.79 14.94 20.08
CA GLY A 1045 -4.02 15.34 19.39
C GLY A 1045 -3.91 15.43 17.87
N THR A 1046 -2.76 15.06 17.29
CA THR A 1046 -2.65 14.70 15.87
C THR A 1046 -2.81 13.19 15.74
N ARG A 1047 -3.87 12.74 15.06
CA ARG A 1047 -4.09 11.33 14.71
C ARG A 1047 -3.28 11.02 13.46
N MET A 1048 -2.29 10.15 13.57
CA MET A 1048 -1.44 9.69 12.46
C MET A 1048 -1.77 8.23 12.16
N TYR A 1049 -1.61 7.79 10.90
CA TYR A 1049 -1.90 6.42 10.49
C TYR A 1049 -0.62 5.59 10.34
N ILE A 1050 -0.68 4.34 10.79
CA ILE A 1050 0.35 3.32 10.61
C ILE A 1050 -0.29 2.19 9.77
N PRO A 1051 0.00 2.12 8.46
CA PRO A 1051 -0.62 1.16 7.56
C PRO A 1051 -0.03 -0.24 7.73
N LEU A 1052 -0.84 -1.25 7.49
CA LEU A 1052 -0.40 -2.64 7.40
C LEU A 1052 0.25 -2.91 6.03
N LYS A 1053 1.44 -3.50 6.09
CA LYS A 1053 2.08 -4.24 4.99
C LYS A 1053 1.26 -5.50 4.70
N LEU A 1054 0.66 -5.60 3.50
CA LEU A 1054 -0.23 -6.72 3.18
C LEU A 1054 0.52 -8.05 3.19
N GLU A 1055 1.79 -8.02 2.79
CA GLU A 1055 2.75 -9.11 2.86
C GLU A 1055 2.91 -9.70 4.28
N ASP A 1056 2.68 -8.90 5.32
CA ASP A 1056 2.76 -9.34 6.72
C ASP A 1056 1.43 -9.89 7.24
N SER A 1057 0.32 -9.75 6.50
CA SER A 1057 -0.99 -10.25 6.94
C SER A 1057 -1.02 -11.78 7.09
N ILE A 1058 -1.33 -12.25 8.30
CA ILE A 1058 -1.55 -13.67 8.61
C ILE A 1058 -2.70 -14.25 7.79
N ALA A 1059 -3.80 -13.49 7.61
CA ALA A 1059 -4.95 -13.88 6.80
C ALA A 1059 -4.59 -14.11 5.33
N LEU A 1060 -3.92 -13.15 4.68
CA LEU A 1060 -3.52 -13.28 3.27
C LEU A 1060 -2.44 -14.36 3.08
N SER A 1061 -1.59 -14.58 4.09
CA SER A 1061 -0.63 -15.68 4.11
C SER A 1061 -1.33 -17.05 4.13
N PHE A 1062 -2.40 -17.22 4.91
CA PHE A 1062 -3.23 -18.44 4.88
C PHE A 1062 -3.87 -18.68 3.50
N ILE A 1063 -4.35 -17.62 2.83
CA ILE A 1063 -4.89 -17.72 1.45
C ILE A 1063 -3.81 -18.20 0.47
N ARG A 1064 -2.61 -17.60 0.48
CA ARG A 1064 -1.46 -18.00 -0.35
C ARG A 1064 -0.99 -19.43 -0.06
N ALA A 1065 -1.03 -19.86 1.19
CA ALA A 1065 -0.74 -21.23 1.60
C ALA A 1065 -1.82 -22.25 1.17
N GLY A 1066 -3.02 -21.78 0.80
CA GLY A 1066 -4.07 -22.57 0.16
C GLY A 1066 -5.39 -22.70 0.93
N ALA A 1067 -5.64 -21.90 1.96
CA ALA A 1067 -6.97 -21.80 2.55
C ALA A 1067 -8.01 -21.34 1.49
N VAL A 1068 -9.24 -21.86 1.57
CA VAL A 1068 -10.35 -21.44 0.68
C VAL A 1068 -11.20 -20.31 1.27
N ASN A 1069 -10.88 -19.90 2.49
CA ASN A 1069 -11.35 -18.68 3.15
C ASN A 1069 -10.49 -18.42 4.40
N TYR A 1070 -10.55 -17.17 4.86
CA TYR A 1070 -10.12 -16.77 6.19
C TYR A 1070 -11.21 -15.86 6.78
N ILE A 1071 -11.69 -16.18 7.99
CA ILE A 1071 -12.66 -15.36 8.73
C ILE A 1071 -12.04 -15.02 10.08
N GLY A 1072 -12.08 -13.74 10.45
CA GLY A 1072 -11.67 -13.28 11.77
C GLY A 1072 -11.78 -11.77 11.94
N GLU A 1073 -11.23 -11.29 13.04
CA GLU A 1073 -11.49 -9.97 13.57
C GLU A 1073 -10.52 -8.93 12.95
N SER A 1074 -11.04 -7.81 12.46
CA SER A 1074 -10.26 -6.68 11.92
C SER A 1074 -9.84 -5.65 12.98
N SER A 1075 -10.31 -5.82 14.22
CA SER A 1075 -10.09 -4.91 15.35
C SER A 1075 -9.85 -5.72 16.63
N LEU A 1076 -9.80 -5.05 17.80
CA LEU A 1076 -9.65 -5.70 19.10
C LEU A 1076 -10.94 -6.39 19.53
N SER A 1077 -10.82 -7.59 20.11
CA SER A 1077 -11.98 -8.35 20.60
C SER A 1077 -12.17 -8.30 22.10
N TRP A 1078 -13.45 -8.31 22.49
CA TRP A 1078 -13.88 -8.16 23.86
C TRP A 1078 -14.05 -9.54 24.49
N ILE A 1079 -13.11 -9.93 25.36
CA ILE A 1079 -13.12 -11.23 26.04
C ILE A 1079 -14.47 -11.49 26.75
N PHE A 1080 -14.98 -12.73 26.62
CA PHE A 1080 -16.33 -13.15 27.04
C PHE A 1080 -17.53 -12.49 26.33
N LEU A 1081 -17.31 -11.52 25.43
CA LEU A 1081 -18.35 -10.83 24.68
C LEU A 1081 -18.30 -11.18 23.19
N SER A 1082 -17.13 -11.18 22.54
CA SER A 1082 -16.95 -11.46 21.11
C SER A 1082 -16.93 -12.95 20.76
N GLU A 1083 -16.45 -13.82 21.67
CA GLU A 1083 -16.32 -15.29 21.46
C GLU A 1083 -17.65 -16.02 21.08
N ASP A 1084 -18.79 -15.40 21.35
CA ASP A 1084 -20.11 -15.91 20.95
C ASP A 1084 -20.35 -15.79 19.42
N PHE A 1085 -19.56 -14.98 18.70
CA PHE A 1085 -19.55 -14.86 17.22
C PHE A 1085 -19.13 -16.18 16.58
N ILE A 1086 -17.91 -16.64 16.86
CA ILE A 1086 -17.37 -17.86 16.26
C ILE A 1086 -18.17 -19.10 16.66
N LYS A 1087 -18.77 -19.07 17.85
CA LYS A 1087 -19.73 -20.07 18.33
C LYS A 1087 -21.01 -20.09 17.49
N ARG A 1088 -21.64 -18.93 17.22
CA ARG A 1088 -22.83 -18.85 16.35
C ARG A 1088 -22.50 -19.30 14.93
N PHE A 1089 -21.37 -18.84 14.39
CA PHE A 1089 -20.85 -19.27 13.10
C PHE A 1089 -20.78 -20.81 12.99
N TYR A 1090 -20.14 -21.49 13.94
CA TYR A 1090 -20.06 -22.95 13.91
C TYR A 1090 -21.41 -23.65 14.17
N GLN A 1091 -22.33 -23.04 14.90
CA GLN A 1091 -23.70 -23.57 15.03
C GLN A 1091 -24.46 -23.53 13.70
N SER A 1092 -24.42 -22.40 12.98
CA SER A 1092 -25.02 -22.27 11.65
C SER A 1092 -24.40 -23.25 10.65
N LEU A 1093 -23.06 -23.30 10.61
CA LEU A 1093 -22.31 -24.16 9.71
C LEU A 1093 -22.64 -25.65 9.89
N VAL A 1094 -22.71 -26.11 11.15
CA VAL A 1094 -22.90 -27.53 11.49
C VAL A 1094 -24.37 -27.95 11.51
N TYR A 1095 -25.23 -27.26 12.25
CA TYR A 1095 -26.58 -27.74 12.57
C TYR A 1095 -27.66 -27.16 11.63
N GLU A 1096 -27.43 -25.98 11.06
CA GLU A 1096 -28.31 -25.38 10.05
C GLU A 1096 -27.80 -25.64 8.62
N ASN A 1097 -26.62 -26.27 8.48
CA ASN A 1097 -25.96 -26.59 7.21
C ASN A 1097 -25.74 -25.33 6.34
N ALA A 1098 -25.37 -24.22 6.98
CA ALA A 1098 -25.04 -22.96 6.31
C ALA A 1098 -23.80 -23.09 5.38
N THR A 1099 -23.63 -22.11 4.50
CA THR A 1099 -22.35 -21.73 3.91
C THR A 1099 -21.53 -20.92 4.92
N VAL A 1100 -20.25 -20.70 4.65
CA VAL A 1100 -19.41 -19.87 5.54
C VAL A 1100 -19.86 -18.40 5.59
N GLY A 1101 -20.38 -17.85 4.49
CA GLY A 1101 -20.93 -16.49 4.47
C GLY A 1101 -22.25 -16.38 5.24
N GLU A 1102 -23.16 -17.33 5.08
CA GLU A 1102 -24.40 -17.41 5.88
C GLU A 1102 -24.08 -17.55 7.38
N ALA A 1103 -23.08 -18.36 7.74
CA ALA A 1103 -22.63 -18.52 9.11
C ALA A 1103 -22.03 -17.25 9.72
N SER A 1104 -21.35 -16.42 8.91
CA SER A 1104 -20.85 -15.10 9.32
C SER A 1104 -22.02 -14.12 9.51
N LEU A 1105 -22.93 -14.05 8.55
CA LEU A 1105 -24.14 -13.22 8.58
C LEU A 1105 -25.03 -13.51 9.80
N ASP A 1106 -25.17 -14.78 10.15
CA ASP A 1106 -25.86 -15.26 11.33
C ASP A 1106 -25.23 -14.78 12.65
N ALA A 1107 -23.91 -14.66 12.66
CA ALA A 1107 -23.16 -14.16 13.81
C ALA A 1107 -23.24 -12.61 13.89
N ASP A 1108 -23.09 -11.89 12.77
CA ASP A 1108 -23.33 -10.43 12.70
C ASP A 1108 -24.73 -10.08 13.25
N ASN A 1109 -25.76 -10.78 12.77
CA ASN A 1109 -27.14 -10.55 13.16
C ASN A 1109 -27.40 -10.90 14.64
N LEU A 1110 -26.64 -11.84 15.23
CA LEU A 1110 -26.67 -12.07 16.69
C LEU A 1110 -26.16 -10.85 17.46
N TYR A 1111 -25.10 -10.17 17.01
CA TYR A 1111 -24.61 -8.96 17.67
C TYR A 1111 -25.52 -7.75 17.44
N ARG A 1112 -26.08 -7.58 16.24
CA ARG A 1112 -27.11 -6.56 15.96
C ARG A 1112 -28.35 -6.76 16.86
N LEU A 1113 -28.76 -8.01 17.12
CA LEU A 1113 -29.82 -8.35 18.08
C LEU A 1113 -29.42 -8.08 19.54
N LYS A 1114 -28.22 -8.49 19.96
CA LYS A 1114 -27.69 -8.24 21.32
C LYS A 1114 -27.63 -6.73 21.60
N PHE A 1115 -27.14 -5.94 20.66
CA PHE A 1115 -27.04 -4.48 20.76
C PHE A 1115 -28.42 -3.81 20.92
N GLN A 1116 -29.41 -4.16 20.09
CA GLN A 1116 -30.79 -3.68 20.24
C GLN A 1116 -31.39 -4.08 21.60
N GLY A 1117 -31.08 -5.28 22.10
CA GLY A 1117 -31.43 -5.70 23.46
C GLY A 1117 -30.71 -4.91 24.56
N ALA A 1118 -29.54 -4.37 24.28
CA ALA A 1118 -28.69 -3.63 25.21
C ALA A 1118 -29.02 -2.13 25.31
N GLU A 1119 -29.82 -1.55 24.40
CA GLU A 1119 -30.26 -0.14 24.47
C GLU A 1119 -30.97 0.24 25.78
N ASN A 1120 -31.50 -0.75 26.50
CA ASN A 1120 -32.21 -0.59 27.78
C ASN A 1120 -31.42 -1.14 28.98
N ILE A 1121 -30.16 -1.54 28.79
CA ILE A 1121 -29.25 -1.96 29.87
C ILE A 1121 -28.73 -0.73 30.62
N LYS A 1122 -28.56 -0.88 31.93
CA LYS A 1122 -28.03 0.16 32.81
C LYS A 1122 -26.55 0.45 32.52
N ALA A 1123 -26.06 1.62 32.92
CA ALA A 1123 -24.62 1.87 32.95
C ALA A 1123 -23.89 0.84 33.84
N ILE A 1124 -22.63 0.52 33.50
CA ILE A 1124 -21.78 -0.44 34.25
C ILE A 1124 -21.71 -0.10 35.74
N SER A 1125 -21.71 1.20 36.08
CA SER A 1125 -21.71 1.73 37.44
C SER A 1125 -23.00 1.55 38.25
N GLU A 1126 -24.05 0.94 37.67
CA GLU A 1126 -25.33 0.63 38.35
C GLU A 1126 -25.52 -0.87 38.67
N TYR A 1127 -24.49 -1.70 38.46
CA TYR A 1127 -24.49 -3.11 38.82
C TYR A 1127 -24.01 -3.31 40.28
N ASP A 1128 -24.68 -4.19 41.02
CA ASP A 1128 -24.30 -4.54 42.41
C ASP A 1128 -23.08 -5.49 42.48
N GLU A 1129 -22.63 -6.03 41.34
CA GLU A 1129 -21.47 -6.90 41.23
C GLU A 1129 -20.26 -6.15 40.63
N PRO A 1130 -19.03 -6.37 41.12
CA PRO A 1130 -17.83 -5.71 40.59
C PRO A 1130 -17.44 -6.29 39.23
N LEU A 1131 -17.91 -5.64 38.17
CA LEU A 1131 -17.41 -5.82 36.81
C LEU A 1131 -15.95 -5.30 36.69
N PRO A 1132 -15.20 -5.68 35.65
CA PRO A 1132 -13.92 -5.05 35.34
C PRO A 1132 -14.07 -3.53 35.15
N GLU A 1133 -13.00 -2.78 35.46
CA GLU A 1133 -12.92 -1.35 35.14
C GLU A 1133 -12.65 -1.20 33.63
N TRP A 1134 -13.72 -1.31 32.83
CA TRP A 1134 -13.76 -0.97 31.42
C TRP A 1134 -14.26 0.47 31.25
N ASP A 1135 -13.57 1.27 30.41
CA ASP A 1135 -14.01 2.64 30.07
C ASP A 1135 -15.18 2.62 29.06
N GLU A 1136 -15.22 1.62 28.18
CA GLU A 1136 -16.29 1.37 27.22
C GLU A 1136 -17.54 0.72 27.86
N SER A 1137 -18.72 1.04 27.33
CA SER A 1137 -19.97 0.41 27.78
C SER A 1137 -20.25 -0.91 27.05
N ILE A 1138 -20.91 -1.87 27.72
CA ILE A 1138 -21.31 -3.15 27.11
C ILE A 1138 -22.13 -2.96 25.82
N SER A 1139 -22.96 -1.91 25.75
CA SER A 1139 -23.72 -1.58 24.54
C SER A 1139 -22.79 -1.20 23.37
N GLU A 1140 -21.76 -0.41 23.65
CA GLU A 1140 -20.76 -0.02 22.65
C GLU A 1140 -19.85 -1.18 22.25
N MET A 1141 -19.48 -2.08 23.18
CA MET A 1141 -18.75 -3.32 22.85
C MET A 1141 -19.54 -4.23 21.90
N LEU A 1142 -20.86 -4.33 22.09
CA LEU A 1142 -21.76 -5.07 21.20
C LEU A 1142 -21.93 -4.39 19.83
N ASN A 1143 -22.00 -3.06 19.80
CA ASN A 1143 -22.03 -2.25 18.58
C ASN A 1143 -20.76 -2.47 17.73
N GLN A 1144 -19.60 -2.38 18.36
CA GLN A 1144 -18.28 -2.62 17.74
C GLN A 1144 -18.15 -4.04 17.18
N THR A 1145 -18.53 -5.05 17.98
CA THR A 1145 -18.46 -6.46 17.56
C THR A 1145 -19.38 -6.76 16.36
N ALA A 1146 -20.48 -6.01 16.18
CA ALA A 1146 -21.42 -6.21 15.07
C ALA A 1146 -20.90 -5.81 13.67
N TYR A 1147 -19.66 -5.31 13.56
CA TYR A 1147 -19.05 -4.85 12.30
C TYR A 1147 -17.56 -5.19 12.14
N MET A 1148 -16.91 -5.84 13.11
CA MET A 1148 -15.45 -6.00 13.09
C MET A 1148 -14.95 -7.26 12.38
N ASP A 1149 -15.79 -8.27 12.16
CA ASP A 1149 -15.40 -9.50 11.47
C ASP A 1149 -15.33 -9.32 9.94
N VAL A 1150 -14.28 -9.88 9.33
CA VAL A 1150 -14.02 -9.81 7.90
C VAL A 1150 -13.89 -11.22 7.33
N MET A 1151 -14.67 -11.53 6.29
CA MET A 1151 -14.56 -12.76 5.52
C MET A 1151 -13.80 -12.55 4.21
N LEU A 1152 -12.63 -13.19 4.10
CA LEU A 1152 -11.95 -13.43 2.83
C LEU A 1152 -12.36 -14.80 2.27
N GLY A 1153 -12.73 -14.87 1.00
CA GLY A 1153 -13.19 -16.08 0.30
C GLY A 1153 -14.58 -15.95 -0.34
N ASP A 1154 -15.08 -17.05 -0.91
CA ASP A 1154 -16.41 -17.11 -1.53
C ASP A 1154 -17.50 -17.31 -0.47
N PRO A 1155 -18.43 -16.35 -0.25
CA PRO A 1155 -19.44 -16.44 0.81
C PRO A 1155 -20.38 -17.64 0.62
N SER A 1156 -20.55 -18.12 -0.61
CA SER A 1156 -21.38 -19.29 -0.94
C SER A 1156 -20.61 -20.63 -0.94
N PHE A 1157 -19.42 -20.65 -0.34
CA PHE A 1157 -18.67 -21.88 -0.06
C PHE A 1157 -19.27 -22.64 1.13
N ARG A 1158 -19.27 -23.98 1.04
CA ARG A 1158 -19.66 -24.88 2.13
C ARG A 1158 -18.61 -25.99 2.25
N PRO A 1159 -17.84 -26.08 3.35
CA PRO A 1159 -16.92 -27.19 3.57
C PRO A 1159 -17.68 -28.51 3.71
N TYR A 1160 -17.03 -29.62 3.37
CA TYR A 1160 -17.65 -30.95 3.45
C TYR A 1160 -17.89 -31.37 4.90
N LEU A 1161 -19.17 -31.51 5.29
CA LEU A 1161 -19.57 -32.12 6.55
C LEU A 1161 -20.05 -33.55 6.29
N PRO A 1162 -19.45 -34.58 6.91
CA PRO A 1162 -19.89 -35.98 6.78
C PRO A 1162 -21.35 -36.22 7.19
N GLN A 1163 -21.88 -35.43 8.12
CA GLN A 1163 -23.25 -35.46 8.62
C GLN A 1163 -23.76 -34.04 8.89
N SER A 1164 -25.06 -33.81 8.69
CA SER A 1164 -25.76 -32.62 9.19
C SER A 1164 -26.55 -33.03 10.46
N PRO A 1165 -25.98 -32.87 11.66
CA PRO A 1165 -26.68 -33.17 12.91
C PRO A 1165 -27.88 -32.24 13.11
N ALA A 1166 -28.89 -32.69 13.85
CA ALA A 1166 -30.00 -31.83 14.26
C ALA A 1166 -29.52 -30.85 15.35
N LEU A 1167 -30.07 -29.63 15.35
CA LEU A 1167 -29.88 -28.64 16.43
C LEU A 1167 -30.08 -29.30 17.81
N PRO A 1168 -29.18 -29.07 18.79
CA PRO A 1168 -29.19 -29.80 20.06
C PRO A 1168 -30.26 -29.35 21.07
N TYR A 1169 -31.30 -28.61 20.64
CA TYR A 1169 -32.41 -28.11 21.45
C TYR A 1169 -33.70 -27.91 20.62
#